data_AF-A0A0V0S197-F1
#
_entry.id   AF-A0A0V0S197-F1
#
_cell.length_a   1.000
_cell.length_b   1.000
_cell.length_c   1.000
_cell.angle_alpha   90.00
_cell.angle_beta   90.00
_cell.angle_gamma   90.00
#
_symmetry.space_group_name_H-M   'P 1'
#
loop_
_entity.id
_entity.type
_entity.pdbx_description
1 polymer ?
#
loop_
_entity_poly.entity_id
_entity_poly.type
_entity_poly.pdbx_seq_one_letter_code
_entity_poly.pdbx_strand_id
1 'polypeptide(L)'
;MIWFYLFQLCEQFYYKIVMDVFKHVYESHQVDKKNCCQSSKYLSACILAGSSVRTRSVEMSLSKSDRTVELSKFLKSSPSVPLVERLLDECSIEFPFKRTNSAICNLTRDGEHVRPHLHKGRLNLEPPFSAMADEADMVGESRDSVPVLPPQTVKPRFVSRLDSIVSFAGREGDLVLPRSQIGRCLAVFTSGGDSQGMNAALRAVCRMGLYLGCQVYFIHEGYQGMVDGDRYIREATWNSVSDIIQKSGTIIGSARSKDFRTRQGRLKAAENLLKRNITNLVCIGGDGSLTGANTFRQEWPELLSELVESGRISAEKAQQFPNINIVGLVGSIDNDFCGTDMTIGTDTALHRIIEAVDAVQSTAQSHQRSFVIEVMGRHCGYLALVAALASEADWAFIPEWPPPVDWRDILCTRMQQAREQGQRVNIIICAEGAVDRDGNPITSNMIRDLIVDRLHYDTRVTVLGHVQRGGNPSAFDRLLGSRMGAEAVLALMDTSPDAESCVIALDGNSIVRVPLMQCVERTQLVQKAMEEKNWDLAVRLRGRSFQRNLETYKLLAKLRPPTEKGNLSGGHVFTLAVMNVGAPACGMNAAVRSFVRNALCHNCKVLAVKDSFEGLMKGNVQEMNWCDVSNWSMFGGSFLGTQKSLPTKNIEKVVEQLRNLKIDGLFLIGGFEAFHSCLIMAENRDKYKEFCIPMMVLPCTISNNVPGTSFSVGSDTALNEICNLIDKVKQSAIGTKRRVFIVETMGGYCGYLATLSALASGADNAYIFEEPFTVDDIKEDVRVIAQKMVKGVQRYIIMRSENANPNYTTQFIMQLFSEEGKGEFSTRINILGHAQQGGSATPFDRNLATRMAAHAVEFLVGKCREFFQPSDGRVFTNTPDSAVLLGIQARRSQATPIQEIKEKSDFVHRLPTEQWWLKLRPLLRILAKHDSIYEVSALTSSTLSSMHPEEKSDRICFVRSVCEFIIYYSPQFCMFSYFSLSRKGLSLTCKMTTWTFGRCGGPLLLRWARASGGVGGHLCCQSSEIGFSSKRLVKVWLCTASNRTTTTTTTSKYSKLRRSSMKQKKLDIAMYAVGGVVLFIGITFASVPLYRIFCQKTGLGGDSRTIRRKNDAIADLTVVQDRLIRVRFNADSNMAWKFTPLQDEILVHPGETALAFYTAINATDRPIVGIATYNIVPAEAGLYFNKIQCFCFEEQLINPGEEVDLPVFFYIDPEYADDAYLERVDEIFLNYTFFESKQGLQFDKNNFWPLAKPK
;
A
#
# COMPACT_ATOMS: atom_id res chain seq x y z
N MET A 1 55.83 -38.72 0.44
CA MET A 1 55.32 -39.31 1.71
C MET A 1 55.71 -38.50 2.93
N ILE A 2 57.01 -38.32 3.25
CA ILE A 2 57.47 -37.61 4.47
C ILE A 2 56.79 -36.24 4.69
N TRP A 3 56.67 -35.41 3.65
CA TRP A 3 55.97 -34.11 3.72
C TRP A 3 54.48 -34.19 4.14
N PHE A 4 53.78 -35.27 3.82
CA PHE A 4 52.37 -35.44 4.18
C PHE A 4 52.21 -35.79 5.67
N TYR A 5 53.12 -36.62 6.20
CA TYR A 5 53.21 -36.91 7.64
C TYR A 5 53.59 -35.67 8.46
N LEU A 6 54.48 -34.82 7.96
CA LEU A 6 54.84 -33.54 8.58
C LEU A 6 53.63 -32.59 8.67
N PHE A 7 52.83 -32.48 7.60
CA PHE A 7 51.64 -31.63 7.62
C PHE A 7 50.60 -32.12 8.64
N GLN A 8 50.37 -33.44 8.70
CA GLN A 8 49.41 -34.05 9.63
C GLN A 8 49.88 -34.01 11.10
N LEU A 9 51.19 -34.03 11.35
CA LEU A 9 51.78 -33.76 12.67
C LEU A 9 51.61 -32.29 13.10
N CYS A 10 51.75 -31.34 12.16
CA CYS A 10 51.52 -29.92 12.44
C CYS A 10 50.06 -29.62 12.84
N GLU A 11 49.07 -30.22 12.16
CA GLU A 11 47.65 -30.07 12.56
C GLU A 11 47.41 -30.59 13.99
N GLN A 12 47.92 -31.77 14.34
CA GLN A 12 47.75 -32.31 15.69
C GLN A 12 48.48 -31.49 16.76
N PHE A 13 49.66 -30.94 16.46
CA PHE A 13 50.34 -30.02 17.37
C PHE A 13 49.56 -28.71 17.56
N TYR A 14 48.99 -28.15 16.48
CA TYR A 14 48.20 -26.92 16.56
C TYR A 14 46.93 -27.14 17.39
N TYR A 15 46.18 -28.22 17.14
CA TYR A 15 45.00 -28.57 17.94
C TYR A 15 45.34 -28.81 19.42
N LYS A 16 46.48 -29.45 19.70
CA LYS A 16 46.92 -29.70 21.07
C LYS A 16 47.31 -28.40 21.79
N ILE A 17 48.06 -27.51 21.15
CA ILE A 17 48.41 -26.19 21.72
C ILE A 17 47.14 -25.37 21.99
N VAL A 18 46.18 -25.34 21.06
CA VAL A 18 44.91 -24.61 21.26
C VAL A 18 44.11 -25.19 22.43
N MET A 19 44.05 -26.53 22.57
CA MET A 19 43.37 -27.18 23.70
C MET A 19 44.10 -26.98 25.03
N ASP A 20 45.43 -27.09 25.07
CA ASP A 20 46.22 -26.87 26.29
C ASP A 20 46.16 -25.40 26.73
N VAL A 21 46.12 -24.43 25.80
CA VAL A 21 45.86 -23.01 26.11
C VAL A 21 44.44 -22.79 26.65
N PHE A 22 43.41 -23.36 26.01
CA PHE A 22 42.03 -23.28 26.51
C PHE A 22 41.91 -23.88 27.92
N LYS A 23 42.59 -25.01 28.16
CA LYS A 23 42.63 -25.67 29.45
C LYS A 23 43.34 -24.81 30.50
N HIS A 24 44.47 -24.18 30.16
CA HIS A 24 45.18 -23.31 31.11
C HIS A 24 44.36 -22.06 31.47
N VAL A 25 43.64 -21.46 30.52
CA VAL A 25 42.71 -20.34 30.78
C VAL A 25 41.52 -20.77 31.65
N TYR A 26 41.06 -22.01 31.50
CA TYR A 26 39.96 -22.57 32.32
C TYR A 26 40.43 -22.94 33.75
N GLU A 27 41.67 -23.40 33.90
CA GLU A 27 42.27 -23.77 35.19
C GLU A 27 42.77 -22.55 35.97
N SER A 28 43.21 -21.46 35.30
CA SER A 28 43.69 -20.24 35.97
C SER A 28 42.60 -19.42 36.67
N HIS A 29 41.31 -19.71 36.46
CA HIS A 29 40.18 -19.03 37.10
C HIS A 29 39.56 -19.79 38.29
N GLN A 30 40.20 -20.83 38.82
CA GLN A 30 39.67 -21.61 39.96
C GLN A 30 40.35 -21.41 41.33
N VAL A 31 41.16 -20.37 41.52
CA VAL A 31 41.66 -20.00 42.87
C VAL A 31 41.47 -18.51 43.16
N ASP A 32 40.25 -18.12 43.59
CA ASP A 32 40.11 -17.53 44.93
C ASP A 32 38.66 -17.58 45.45
N LYS A 33 38.37 -18.54 46.34
CA LYS A 33 37.08 -18.67 47.05
C LYS A 33 37.26 -18.51 48.55
N LYS A 34 37.81 -17.36 49.00
CA LYS A 34 37.97 -17.13 50.45
C LYS A 34 37.98 -15.68 50.96
N ASN A 35 37.24 -14.74 50.35
CA ASN A 35 36.71 -13.54 51.05
C ASN A 35 35.65 -12.73 50.25
N CYS A 36 34.51 -13.36 49.92
CA CYS A 36 33.35 -12.62 49.41
C CYS A 36 32.01 -13.22 49.89
N CYS A 37 31.86 -13.30 51.22
CA CYS A 37 30.65 -13.82 51.86
C CYS A 37 29.82 -12.69 52.48
N GLN A 38 28.87 -12.09 51.74
CA GLN A 38 27.52 -11.67 52.20
C GLN A 38 26.73 -10.82 51.17
N SER A 39 26.44 -11.30 49.96
CA SER A 39 25.44 -10.63 49.08
C SER A 39 24.81 -11.47 47.96
N SER A 40 24.76 -12.81 48.06
CA SER A 40 23.78 -13.59 47.27
C SER A 40 23.35 -14.88 47.97
N LYS A 41 22.14 -14.86 48.53
CA LYS A 41 21.47 -16.03 49.11
C LYS A 41 19.96 -16.04 48.85
N TYR A 42 19.54 -15.50 47.71
CA TYR A 42 18.13 -15.37 47.31
C TYR A 42 17.88 -15.56 45.79
N LEU A 43 18.40 -16.64 45.17
CA LEU A 43 17.84 -17.16 43.91
C LEU A 43 18.21 -18.63 43.56
N SER A 44 17.97 -19.58 44.48
CA SER A 44 18.01 -21.03 44.16
C SER A 44 17.26 -21.89 45.19
N ALA A 45 15.93 -21.85 45.11
CA ALA A 45 15.02 -22.88 45.62
C ALA A 45 13.75 -22.86 44.75
N CYS A 46 13.15 -24.02 44.49
CA CYS A 46 11.92 -24.21 43.70
C CYS A 46 12.01 -24.17 42.15
N ILE A 47 13.04 -24.79 41.55
CA ILE A 47 12.85 -25.62 40.35
C ILE A 47 13.48 -27.00 40.60
N LEU A 48 12.73 -27.88 41.26
CA LEU A 48 12.96 -29.33 41.33
C LEU A 48 11.67 -29.99 41.87
N ALA A 49 11.28 -31.14 41.31
CA ALA A 49 10.04 -31.91 41.55
C ALA A 49 8.82 -31.58 40.66
N GLY A 50 8.93 -31.86 39.35
CA GLY A 50 7.80 -31.94 38.42
C GLY A 50 7.64 -33.34 37.82
N SER A 51 6.83 -34.21 38.44
CA SER A 51 6.47 -35.51 37.85
C SER A 51 5.17 -36.11 38.42
N SER A 52 4.07 -35.90 37.69
CA SER A 52 2.92 -36.81 37.46
C SER A 52 2.15 -37.49 38.63
N VAL A 53 0.81 -37.43 38.57
CA VAL A 53 -0.13 -38.59 38.45
C VAL A 53 -1.55 -38.26 38.99
N ARG A 54 -2.54 -38.40 38.09
CA ARG A 54 -4.00 -38.68 38.29
C ARG A 54 -4.86 -37.85 39.27
N THR A 55 -6.07 -37.55 38.80
CA THR A 55 -7.22 -37.11 39.58
C THR A 55 -7.85 -38.25 40.41
N ARG A 56 -8.17 -37.98 41.69
CA ARG A 56 -9.44 -38.37 42.34
C ARG A 56 -9.62 -37.73 43.73
N SER A 57 -10.60 -36.83 43.81
CA SER A 57 -11.67 -36.69 44.84
C SER A 57 -11.39 -36.82 46.36
N VAL A 58 -12.18 -36.04 47.12
CA VAL A 58 -12.57 -36.14 48.56
C VAL A 58 -11.82 -35.24 49.56
N GLU A 59 -12.51 -34.14 49.92
CA GLU A 59 -12.62 -33.48 51.26
C GLU A 59 -11.31 -33.00 51.96
N MET A 60 -11.29 -32.20 53.04
CA MET A 60 -12.33 -31.80 54.01
C MET A 60 -12.03 -30.43 54.67
N SER A 61 -13.07 -29.77 55.20
CA SER A 61 -13.06 -28.75 56.30
C SER A 61 -12.01 -27.61 56.35
N LEU A 62 -12.49 -26.37 56.26
CA LEU A 62 -11.88 -25.20 56.91
C LEU A 62 -12.50 -25.00 58.31
N SER A 63 -11.66 -24.78 59.33
CA SER A 63 -12.11 -24.32 60.65
C SER A 63 -12.25 -22.79 60.70
N LYS A 64 -13.03 -22.27 61.67
CA LYS A 64 -13.19 -20.82 61.92
C LYS A 64 -12.44 -20.41 63.18
N SER A 65 -11.47 -19.50 63.06
CA SER A 65 -10.97 -18.69 64.17
C SER A 65 -10.29 -17.41 63.68
N ASP A 66 -10.71 -16.28 64.24
CA ASP A 66 -9.99 -15.01 64.45
C ASP A 66 -9.26 -14.28 63.30
N ARG A 67 -9.99 -13.28 62.80
CA ARG A 67 -9.59 -11.88 62.52
C ARG A 67 -8.11 -11.48 62.68
N THR A 68 -7.60 -10.87 61.60
CA THR A 68 -6.66 -9.71 61.57
C THR A 68 -5.35 -9.77 62.36
N VAL A 69 -4.23 -9.80 61.62
CA VAL A 69 -2.90 -9.35 62.08
C VAL A 69 -2.33 -8.36 61.05
N GLU A 70 -1.58 -7.37 61.50
CA GLU A 70 -1.08 -6.24 60.70
C GLU A 70 0.13 -6.59 59.81
N LEU A 71 0.30 -5.87 58.68
CA LEU A 71 1.52 -5.92 57.86
C LEU A 71 2.75 -5.25 58.52
N SER A 72 2.59 -4.64 59.70
CA SER A 72 3.61 -3.81 60.38
C SER A 72 4.90 -4.58 60.76
N LYS A 73 4.88 -5.92 60.77
CA LYS A 73 6.00 -6.76 61.24
C LYS A 73 6.93 -7.33 60.16
N PHE A 74 6.61 -7.23 58.86
CA PHE A 74 7.46 -7.81 57.82
C PHE A 74 8.59 -6.88 57.32
N LEU A 75 8.60 -5.61 57.74
CA LEU A 75 9.52 -4.56 57.25
C LEU A 75 10.72 -4.28 58.18
N LYS A 76 11.12 -5.22 59.06
CA LYS A 76 12.26 -5.03 59.99
C LYS A 76 13.19 -6.24 60.10
N SER A 77 13.99 -6.49 59.06
CA SER A 77 15.24 -7.25 59.19
C SER A 77 16.31 -6.90 58.13
N SER A 78 17.25 -6.06 58.53
CA SER A 78 18.63 -5.92 58.03
C SER A 78 18.93 -5.12 56.73
N PRO A 79 20.12 -4.49 56.60
CA PRO A 79 20.25 -3.21 55.86
C PRO A 79 21.51 -3.01 54.96
N SER A 80 21.40 -2.22 53.88
CA SER A 80 22.59 -1.62 53.21
C SER A 80 22.31 -0.40 52.28
N VAL A 81 21.85 0.72 52.86
CA VAL A 81 22.14 2.12 52.45
C VAL A 81 21.75 2.55 50.98
N PRO A 82 21.99 3.80 50.47
CA PRO A 82 20.85 4.71 50.22
C PRO A 82 20.63 5.15 48.76
N LEU A 83 19.40 5.07 48.25
CA LEU A 83 19.00 5.80 47.02
C LEU A 83 17.48 6.10 46.89
N VAL A 84 16.76 6.26 48.01
CA VAL A 84 15.28 6.44 47.99
C VAL A 84 14.84 7.88 48.35
N GLU A 85 15.64 8.65 49.08
CA GLU A 85 15.35 10.02 49.56
C GLU A 85 15.43 11.11 48.46
N ARG A 86 15.14 10.77 47.21
CA ARG A 86 14.95 11.73 46.08
C ARG A 86 13.78 11.39 45.15
N LEU A 87 13.02 10.33 45.41
CA LEU A 87 11.94 9.86 44.52
C LEU A 87 10.54 9.96 45.15
N LEU A 88 10.38 10.65 46.28
CA LEU A 88 9.12 10.74 47.03
C LEU A 88 8.50 12.15 47.09
N ASP A 89 9.17 13.20 46.60
CA ASP A 89 8.65 14.58 46.68
C ASP A 89 7.77 15.01 45.48
N GLU A 90 7.80 14.32 44.34
CA GLU A 90 7.18 14.81 43.08
C GLU A 90 5.86 14.15 42.64
N CYS A 91 5.26 13.23 43.41
CA CYS A 91 4.05 12.50 42.98
C CYS A 91 2.97 12.33 44.07
N SER A 92 2.16 13.38 44.28
CA SER A 92 0.97 13.35 45.12
C SER A 92 -0.34 13.34 44.29
N ILE A 93 -0.93 12.16 44.06
CA ILE A 93 -2.30 12.01 43.53
C ILE A 93 -3.03 10.89 44.27
N GLU A 94 -4.16 11.21 44.90
CA GLU A 94 -5.04 10.24 45.56
C GLU A 94 -6.04 9.59 44.60
N PHE A 95 -6.45 8.34 44.86
CA PHE A 95 -7.63 7.73 44.25
C PHE A 95 -8.45 6.92 45.27
N PRO A 96 -9.77 7.18 45.43
CA PRO A 96 -10.60 6.50 46.41
C PRO A 96 -11.21 5.19 45.89
N PHE A 97 -11.09 4.10 46.66
CA PHE A 97 -11.77 2.83 46.40
C PHE A 97 -12.97 2.60 47.32
N LYS A 98 -14.16 2.41 46.75
CA LYS A 98 -15.33 1.83 47.46
C LYS A 98 -15.54 0.38 47.03
N ARG A 99 -15.82 -0.49 48.02
CA ARG A 99 -16.02 -1.94 47.83
C ARG A 99 -17.36 -2.25 47.17
N THR A 100 -17.38 -3.26 46.30
CA THR A 100 -18.55 -4.11 46.05
C THR A 100 -18.09 -5.57 46.05
N ASN A 101 -18.71 -6.41 46.89
CA ASN A 101 -18.43 -7.84 46.91
C ASN A 101 -19.27 -8.55 45.85
N SER A 102 -18.71 -9.56 45.20
CA SER A 102 -19.50 -10.58 44.53
C SER A 102 -20.13 -11.53 45.55
N ALA A 103 -21.37 -11.94 45.31
CA ALA A 103 -22.00 -13.04 46.04
C ALA A 103 -21.79 -14.34 45.25
N ILE A 104 -21.36 -15.40 45.93
CA ILE A 104 -21.45 -16.77 45.42
C ILE A 104 -22.65 -17.44 46.10
N CYS A 105 -23.55 -18.02 45.31
CA CYS A 105 -24.66 -18.80 45.82
C CYS A 105 -24.16 -20.14 46.38
N ASN A 106 -24.73 -20.56 47.51
CA ASN A 106 -24.99 -21.96 47.78
C ASN A 106 -26.40 -22.08 48.37
N LEU A 107 -27.10 -23.17 48.05
CA LEU A 107 -28.50 -23.41 48.34
C LEU A 107 -28.67 -24.79 48.99
N THR A 108 -29.86 -25.05 49.55
CA THR A 108 -30.23 -26.25 50.34
C THR A 108 -29.53 -26.29 51.71
N ARG A 109 -30.12 -26.78 52.81
CA ARG A 109 -31.50 -27.24 53.16
C ARG A 109 -31.53 -27.27 54.72
N ASP A 110 -32.60 -27.29 55.50
CA ASP A 110 -34.06 -27.41 55.35
C ASP A 110 -34.74 -26.43 56.36
N GLY A 111 -36.08 -26.37 56.45
CA GLY A 111 -36.76 -25.61 57.53
C GLY A 111 -38.12 -25.02 57.13
N GLU A 112 -39.17 -25.83 57.30
CA GLU A 112 -40.61 -25.55 57.48
C GLU A 112 -41.21 -24.13 57.28
N HIS A 113 -42.40 -24.12 56.65
CA HIS A 113 -43.56 -23.20 56.79
C HIS A 113 -43.32 -21.68 57.04
N VAL A 114 -43.90 -20.78 56.23
CA VAL A 114 -45.37 -20.57 56.09
C VAL A 114 -45.74 -20.10 54.67
N ARG A 115 -46.95 -20.45 54.19
CA ARG A 115 -47.59 -19.89 52.97
C ARG A 115 -48.56 -18.75 53.36
N PRO A 116 -48.85 -17.77 52.47
CA PRO A 116 -50.05 -17.91 51.61
C PRO A 116 -49.88 -17.53 50.12
N HIS A 117 -50.79 -18.10 49.30
CA HIS A 117 -51.36 -17.67 48.00
C HIS A 117 -50.68 -16.52 47.19
N LEU A 118 -50.22 -16.67 45.94
CA LEU A 118 -50.35 -17.70 44.87
C LEU A 118 -51.69 -17.73 44.08
N HIS A 119 -51.77 -16.93 43.01
CA HIS A 119 -52.35 -17.26 41.67
C HIS A 119 -51.69 -16.32 40.61
N LYS A 120 -50.87 -16.84 39.68
CA LYS A 120 -51.20 -17.38 38.35
C LYS A 120 -51.59 -16.31 37.29
N GLY A 121 -50.63 -15.96 36.44
CA GLY A 121 -50.80 -15.28 35.16
C GLY A 121 -49.63 -15.61 34.22
N ARG A 122 -49.85 -15.72 32.90
CA ARG A 122 -48.78 -15.94 31.91
C ARG A 122 -48.02 -14.63 31.67
N LEU A 123 -46.69 -14.71 31.51
CA LEU A 123 -45.91 -13.65 30.88
C LEU A 123 -45.76 -13.97 29.39
N ASN A 124 -46.37 -13.15 28.53
CA ASN A 124 -46.04 -13.08 27.11
C ASN A 124 -44.78 -12.20 26.94
N LEU A 125 -44.01 -12.46 25.88
CA LEU A 125 -42.94 -11.58 25.41
C LEU A 125 -43.48 -10.74 24.25
N GLU A 126 -43.32 -9.42 24.32
CA GLU A 126 -43.49 -8.51 23.18
C GLU A 126 -42.35 -7.48 23.11
N PRO A 127 -41.98 -6.99 21.90
CA PRO A 127 -40.76 -6.22 21.66
C PRO A 127 -40.96 -4.69 21.67
N PRO A 128 -39.88 -3.90 21.84
CA PRO A 128 -39.95 -2.44 21.79
C PRO A 128 -40.03 -1.88 20.36
N PHE A 129 -41.27 -1.71 19.89
CA PHE A 129 -41.81 -0.59 19.09
C PHE A 129 -41.15 -0.09 17.78
N SER A 130 -42.02 0.04 16.77
CA SER A 130 -41.90 0.99 15.65
C SER A 130 -43.29 1.51 15.25
N ALA A 131 -43.50 2.83 15.19
CA ALA A 131 -44.70 3.46 14.63
C ALA A 131 -44.45 4.94 14.25
N MET A 132 -45.30 5.50 13.40
CA MET A 132 -45.38 6.93 13.02
C MET A 132 -46.84 7.41 13.11
N ALA A 133 -47.03 8.71 12.83
CA ALA A 133 -48.28 9.43 12.52
C ALA A 133 -49.03 10.13 13.68
N ASP A 134 -49.23 11.43 13.45
CA ASP A 134 -50.42 12.28 13.61
C ASP A 134 -51.29 12.19 14.88
N GLU A 135 -51.31 13.29 15.64
CA GLU A 135 -52.55 13.96 16.04
C GLU A 135 -52.29 15.46 16.30
N ALA A 136 -53.35 16.29 16.42
CA ALA A 136 -53.27 17.75 16.47
C ALA A 136 -54.12 18.37 17.59
N ASP A 137 -53.84 19.64 17.89
CA ASP A 137 -54.57 20.59 18.75
C ASP A 137 -54.91 20.19 20.20
N MET A 138 -54.36 20.97 21.14
CA MET A 138 -55.15 21.65 22.19
C MET A 138 -54.33 22.79 22.82
N VAL A 139 -55.00 23.88 23.19
CA VAL A 139 -54.39 25.07 23.81
C VAL A 139 -54.57 25.04 25.32
N GLY A 140 -53.52 25.38 26.09
CA GLY A 140 -53.60 25.56 27.54
C GLY A 140 -52.42 26.38 28.07
N GLU A 141 -52.72 27.49 28.76
CA GLU A 141 -51.71 28.38 29.34
C GLU A 141 -51.27 27.91 30.74
N SER A 142 -49.97 28.06 31.05
CA SER A 142 -49.50 28.69 32.30
C SER A 142 -47.96 28.75 32.33
N ARG A 143 -47.42 29.70 33.10
CA ARG A 143 -45.98 29.81 33.39
C ARG A 143 -45.70 29.26 34.79
N ASP A 144 -44.64 28.47 34.95
CA ASP A 144 -43.51 28.75 35.85
C ASP A 144 -42.74 27.47 36.25
N SER A 145 -41.48 27.65 36.64
CA SER A 145 -40.50 26.62 37.05
C SER A 145 -40.20 25.50 36.02
N VAL A 146 -39.14 25.70 35.24
CA VAL A 146 -38.46 24.58 34.56
C VAL A 146 -37.65 23.82 35.61
N PRO A 147 -37.91 22.51 35.84
CA PRO A 147 -37.10 21.72 36.76
C PRO A 147 -35.70 21.49 36.15
N VAL A 148 -34.66 21.93 36.85
CA VAL A 148 -33.27 21.65 36.47
C VAL A 148 -33.04 20.14 36.54
N LEU A 149 -32.98 19.50 35.37
CA LEU A 149 -32.54 18.10 35.27
C LEU A 149 -31.13 18.00 35.87
N PRO A 150 -30.90 17.12 36.86
CA PRO A 150 -29.57 16.94 37.41
C PRO A 150 -28.62 16.48 36.29
N PRO A 151 -27.34 16.90 36.32
CA PRO A 151 -26.40 16.57 35.26
C PRO A 151 -26.37 15.05 35.07
N GLN A 152 -26.64 14.60 33.83
CA GLN A 152 -26.59 13.18 33.51
C GLN A 152 -25.15 12.71 33.66
N THR A 153 -24.83 12.19 34.84
CA THR A 153 -23.58 11.51 35.11
C THR A 153 -23.44 10.41 34.06
N VAL A 154 -22.46 10.58 33.18
CA VAL A 154 -22.10 9.60 32.16
C VAL A 154 -21.59 8.38 32.91
N LYS A 155 -22.51 7.48 33.27
CA LYS A 155 -22.18 6.23 33.95
C LYS A 155 -21.11 5.55 33.10
N PRO A 156 -19.91 5.28 33.64
CA PRO A 156 -18.89 4.59 32.88
C PRO A 156 -19.49 3.25 32.47
N ARG A 157 -19.75 3.07 31.17
CA ARG A 157 -20.21 1.79 30.63
C ARG A 157 -19.12 0.79 30.96
N PHE A 158 -19.37 -0.09 31.93
CA PHE A 158 -18.48 -1.18 32.26
C PHE A 158 -18.35 -2.06 31.02
N VAL A 159 -17.27 -1.85 30.27
CA VAL A 159 -16.92 -2.67 29.11
C VAL A 159 -16.55 -4.04 29.65
N SER A 160 -17.47 -5.00 29.51
CA SER A 160 -17.17 -6.41 29.73
C SER A 160 -15.99 -6.79 28.85
N ARG A 161 -14.93 -7.37 29.45
CA ARG A 161 -13.69 -7.80 28.76
C ARG A 161 -13.92 -8.85 27.65
N LEU A 162 -15.15 -9.33 27.49
CA LEU A 162 -15.60 -10.28 26.47
C LEU A 162 -15.60 -9.71 25.04
N ASP A 163 -15.70 -8.39 24.87
CA ASP A 163 -15.92 -7.77 23.55
C ASP A 163 -14.63 -7.61 22.70
N SER A 164 -13.44 -7.87 23.25
CA SER A 164 -12.14 -7.63 22.62
C SER A 164 -11.21 -8.85 22.67
N ILE A 165 -10.76 -9.31 21.50
CA ILE A 165 -9.70 -10.33 21.36
C ILE A 165 -8.42 -9.82 22.04
N VAL A 166 -7.76 -10.68 22.81
CA VAL A 166 -6.52 -10.31 23.50
C VAL A 166 -5.34 -10.39 22.53
N SER A 167 -4.73 -9.24 22.25
CA SER A 167 -3.58 -9.10 21.37
C SER A 167 -2.27 -9.05 22.17
N PHE A 168 -1.29 -9.85 21.77
CA PHE A 168 0.09 -9.75 22.25
C PHE A 168 0.89 -8.82 21.33
N ALA A 169 1.79 -8.01 21.88
CA ALA A 169 2.64 -7.13 21.07
C ALA A 169 3.59 -7.93 20.17
N GLY A 170 3.77 -7.50 18.91
CA GLY A 170 4.83 -8.00 18.05
C GLY A 170 6.21 -7.43 18.41
N ARG A 171 7.27 -8.03 17.90
CA ARG A 171 8.68 -7.70 18.19
C ARG A 171 9.25 -6.66 17.22
N GLU A 172 8.41 -5.71 16.83
CA GLU A 172 8.70 -4.72 15.79
C GLU A 172 9.58 -3.60 16.32
N GLY A 173 10.89 -3.72 16.11
CA GLY A 173 11.92 -2.80 16.60
C GLY A 173 13.05 -3.49 17.37
N ASP A 174 12.83 -4.75 17.78
CA ASP A 174 13.84 -5.57 18.45
C ASP A 174 15.13 -5.72 17.63
N LEU A 175 16.26 -5.82 18.34
CA LEU A 175 17.52 -6.27 17.74
C LEU A 175 17.45 -7.78 17.47
N VAL A 176 17.18 -8.15 16.23
CA VAL A 176 17.18 -9.55 15.78
C VAL A 176 18.60 -9.99 15.45
N LEU A 177 19.13 -10.99 16.17
CA LEU A 177 20.48 -11.52 15.90
C LEU A 177 20.49 -12.44 14.67
N PRO A 178 21.42 -12.24 13.70
CA PRO A 178 21.55 -13.09 12.53
C PRO A 178 21.97 -14.51 12.92
N ARG A 179 21.55 -15.50 12.12
CA ARG A 179 21.92 -16.93 12.29
C ARG A 179 21.58 -17.54 13.66
N SER A 180 20.65 -16.96 14.41
CA SER A 180 20.24 -17.44 15.73
C SER A 180 19.40 -18.73 15.71
N GLN A 181 18.96 -19.21 14.54
CA GLN A 181 18.05 -20.35 14.36
C GLN A 181 18.56 -21.36 13.29
N ILE A 182 19.88 -21.57 13.23
CA ILE A 182 20.52 -22.54 12.32
C ILE A 182 19.87 -23.93 12.48
N GLY A 183 19.58 -24.58 11.35
CA GLY A 183 19.06 -25.95 11.30
C GLY A 183 17.54 -26.07 11.46
N ARG A 184 16.81 -25.01 11.84
CA ARG A 184 15.34 -25.00 11.77
C ARG A 184 14.88 -24.91 10.31
N CYS A 185 13.83 -25.65 9.98
CA CYS A 185 13.19 -25.65 8.66
C CYS A 185 11.82 -24.98 8.76
N LEU A 186 11.52 -24.07 7.82
CA LEU A 186 10.21 -23.44 7.69
C LEU A 186 9.73 -23.45 6.23
N ALA A 187 8.41 -23.44 6.03
CA ALA A 187 7.82 -23.28 4.71
C ALA A 187 6.69 -22.25 4.71
N VAL A 188 6.44 -21.67 3.55
CA VAL A 188 5.40 -20.66 3.34
C VAL A 188 4.59 -20.98 2.09
N PHE A 189 3.28 -20.77 2.20
CA PHE A 189 2.31 -21.09 1.15
C PHE A 189 1.17 -20.07 1.09
N THR A 190 0.67 -19.79 -0.11
CA THR A 190 -0.54 -18.98 -0.34
C THR A 190 -1.73 -19.87 -0.64
N SER A 191 -2.88 -19.60 -0.01
CA SER A 191 -4.09 -20.42 -0.17
C SER A 191 -5.38 -19.59 -0.10
N GLY A 192 -6.32 -19.88 -1.01
CA GLY A 192 -7.60 -19.18 -1.13
C GLY A 192 -7.63 -18.30 -2.38
N GLY A 193 -8.50 -17.28 -2.39
CA GLY A 193 -8.41 -16.21 -3.39
C GLY A 193 -7.15 -15.39 -3.15
N ASP A 194 -6.48 -14.98 -4.22
CA ASP A 194 -5.31 -14.11 -4.13
C ASP A 194 -5.68 -12.68 -3.74
N SER A 195 -4.70 -11.98 -3.18
CA SER A 195 -4.76 -10.56 -2.85
C SER A 195 -3.39 -9.90 -3.04
N GLN A 196 -3.41 -8.62 -3.35
CA GLN A 196 -2.20 -7.85 -3.62
C GLN A 196 -1.42 -7.62 -2.32
N GLY A 197 -0.09 -7.72 -2.37
CA GLY A 197 0.77 -7.68 -1.18
C GLY A 197 1.13 -9.06 -0.61
N MET A 198 0.47 -10.15 -1.03
CA MET A 198 0.91 -11.52 -0.71
C MET A 198 2.40 -11.76 -1.06
N ASN A 199 2.87 -11.24 -2.19
CA ASN A 199 4.28 -11.31 -2.59
C ASN A 199 5.22 -10.52 -1.66
N ALA A 200 4.76 -9.45 -1.01
CA ALA A 200 5.54 -8.68 -0.04
C ALA A 200 5.72 -9.47 1.27
N ALA A 201 4.64 -10.11 1.75
CA ALA A 201 4.69 -11.03 2.88
C ALA A 201 5.59 -12.25 2.58
N LEU A 202 5.44 -12.88 1.41
CA LEU A 202 6.29 -13.99 0.96
C LEU A 202 7.78 -13.60 0.93
N ARG A 203 8.11 -12.40 0.42
CA ARG A 203 9.47 -11.85 0.43
C ARG A 203 10.01 -11.69 1.85
N ALA A 204 9.22 -11.14 2.77
CA ALA A 204 9.65 -10.90 4.14
C ALA A 204 9.84 -12.20 4.93
N VAL A 205 8.92 -13.17 4.81
CA VAL A 205 9.05 -14.50 5.42
C VAL A 205 10.34 -15.18 4.93
N CYS A 206 10.60 -15.15 3.62
CA CYS A 206 11.80 -15.75 3.03
C CYS A 206 13.09 -15.06 3.52
N ARG A 207 13.16 -13.73 3.47
CA ARG A 207 14.38 -12.99 3.83
C ARG A 207 14.65 -13.01 5.33
N MET A 208 13.62 -12.93 6.19
CA MET A 208 13.78 -13.06 7.65
C MET A 208 14.19 -14.49 8.04
N GLY A 209 13.59 -15.52 7.44
CA GLY A 209 13.97 -16.92 7.67
C GLY A 209 15.43 -17.19 7.32
N LEU A 210 15.88 -16.74 6.15
CA LEU A 210 17.27 -16.87 5.71
C LEU A 210 18.25 -16.03 6.56
N TYR A 211 17.84 -14.86 7.06
CA TYR A 211 18.64 -14.03 7.97
C TYR A 211 18.88 -14.72 9.32
N LEU A 212 17.85 -15.37 9.87
CA LEU A 212 17.92 -16.17 11.08
C LEU A 212 18.67 -17.51 10.90
N GLY A 213 19.03 -17.87 9.67
CA GLY A 213 19.76 -19.11 9.35
C GLY A 213 18.87 -20.35 9.18
N CYS A 214 17.56 -20.18 9.04
CA CYS A 214 16.63 -21.27 8.75
C CYS A 214 16.70 -21.71 7.28
N GLN A 215 16.44 -22.99 7.02
CA GLN A 215 16.09 -23.46 5.68
C GLN A 215 14.64 -23.05 5.37
N VAL A 216 14.42 -22.41 4.22
CA VAL A 216 13.12 -21.88 3.80
C VAL A 216 12.62 -22.63 2.58
N TYR A 217 11.35 -23.06 2.60
CA TYR A 217 10.70 -23.71 1.47
C TYR A 217 9.45 -22.95 0.99
N PHE A 218 9.18 -22.99 -0.31
CA PHE A 218 7.93 -22.57 -0.92
C PHE A 218 7.11 -23.79 -1.30
N ILE A 219 5.83 -23.78 -0.89
CA ILE A 219 4.84 -24.76 -1.31
C ILE A 219 3.98 -24.09 -2.38
N HIS A 220 4.21 -24.48 -3.62
CA HIS A 220 3.47 -23.98 -4.78
C HIS A 220 2.02 -24.48 -4.77
N GLU A 221 1.10 -23.73 -5.38
CA GLU A 221 -0.32 -24.08 -5.49
C GLU A 221 -1.04 -24.35 -4.15
N GLY A 222 -0.52 -23.78 -3.06
CA GLY A 222 -1.10 -23.86 -1.72
C GLY A 222 -1.22 -25.30 -1.22
N TYR A 223 -2.40 -25.66 -0.70
CA TYR A 223 -2.64 -27.01 -0.18
C TYR A 223 -2.49 -28.11 -1.22
N GLN A 224 -2.75 -27.85 -2.51
CA GLN A 224 -2.64 -28.93 -3.51
C GLN A 224 -1.17 -29.32 -3.70
N GLY A 225 -0.24 -28.38 -3.80
CA GLY A 225 1.19 -28.71 -3.86
C GLY A 225 1.75 -29.29 -2.56
N MET A 226 1.11 -29.05 -1.42
CA MET A 226 1.41 -29.74 -0.16
C MET A 226 1.06 -31.23 -0.24
N VAL A 227 -0.12 -31.56 -0.78
CA VAL A 227 -0.57 -32.95 -1.03
C VAL A 227 0.22 -33.60 -2.16
N ASP A 228 0.52 -32.88 -3.24
CA ASP A 228 1.20 -33.42 -4.42
C ASP A 228 2.69 -33.67 -4.14
N GLY A 229 3.36 -32.77 -3.41
CA GLY A 229 4.74 -32.92 -2.95
C GLY A 229 5.79 -32.58 -4.00
N ASP A 230 6.97 -33.20 -3.86
CA ASP A 230 8.05 -33.21 -4.85
C ASP A 230 8.31 -31.86 -5.54
N ARG A 231 7.96 -31.72 -6.83
CA ARG A 231 8.21 -30.51 -7.63
C ARG A 231 7.49 -29.24 -7.13
N TYR A 232 6.54 -29.37 -6.22
CA TYR A 232 5.77 -28.26 -5.65
C TYR A 232 6.36 -27.73 -4.34
N ILE A 233 7.19 -28.49 -3.61
CA ILE A 233 7.86 -28.02 -2.39
C ILE A 233 9.35 -27.80 -2.69
N ARG A 234 9.72 -26.53 -2.90
CA ARG A 234 11.05 -26.09 -3.38
C ARG A 234 11.77 -25.26 -2.33
N GLU A 235 13.08 -25.40 -2.25
CA GLU A 235 13.89 -24.52 -1.38
C GLU A 235 13.93 -23.09 -1.96
N ALA A 236 13.84 -22.10 -1.07
CA ALA A 236 13.77 -20.68 -1.41
C ALA A 236 15.10 -19.99 -1.08
N THR A 237 15.71 -19.38 -2.10
CA THR A 237 16.95 -18.60 -1.94
C THR A 237 16.63 -17.11 -1.79
N TRP A 238 17.61 -16.33 -1.35
CA TRP A 238 17.51 -14.86 -1.28
C TRP A 238 17.07 -14.21 -2.62
N ASN A 239 17.51 -14.82 -3.74
CA ASN A 239 17.20 -14.37 -5.09
C ASN A 239 15.82 -14.84 -5.58
N SER A 240 15.25 -15.89 -4.99
CA SER A 240 13.91 -16.40 -5.31
C SER A 240 12.78 -15.41 -4.98
N VAL A 241 13.08 -14.38 -4.17
CA VAL A 241 12.17 -13.26 -3.83
C VAL A 241 12.72 -11.88 -4.21
N SER A 242 13.72 -11.85 -5.08
CA SER A 242 14.16 -10.59 -5.69
C SER A 242 13.11 -10.10 -6.69
N ASP A 243 12.79 -8.81 -6.61
CA ASP A 243 11.87 -8.13 -7.54
C ASP A 243 10.45 -8.73 -7.62
N ILE A 244 9.90 -9.19 -6.49
CA ILE A 244 8.49 -9.64 -6.39
C ILE A 244 7.57 -8.67 -5.63
N ILE A 245 8.12 -7.72 -4.88
CA ILE A 245 7.35 -6.87 -3.96
C ILE A 245 6.29 -5.99 -4.66
N GLN A 246 6.55 -5.57 -5.90
CA GLN A 246 5.60 -4.83 -6.72
C GLN A 246 4.68 -5.69 -7.61
N LYS A 247 4.75 -7.03 -7.52
CA LYS A 247 3.94 -7.92 -8.38
C LYS A 247 2.59 -8.23 -7.73
N SER A 248 1.53 -8.22 -8.54
CA SER A 248 0.17 -8.65 -8.17
C SER A 248 0.11 -10.14 -7.80
N GLY A 249 -0.94 -10.55 -7.08
CA GLY A 249 -1.25 -11.94 -6.76
C GLY A 249 -0.14 -12.64 -5.97
N THR A 250 0.15 -13.90 -6.31
CA THR A 250 1.18 -14.73 -5.67
C THR A 250 2.07 -15.43 -6.70
N ILE A 251 3.40 -15.27 -6.59
CA ILE A 251 4.38 -15.93 -7.46
C ILE A 251 4.52 -17.45 -7.23
N ILE A 252 3.93 -17.99 -6.15
CA ILE A 252 3.93 -19.43 -5.86
C ILE A 252 2.60 -20.10 -6.21
N GLY A 253 1.58 -19.36 -6.63
CA GLY A 253 0.26 -19.91 -6.98
C GLY A 253 -0.63 -20.19 -5.77
N SER A 254 -1.90 -20.53 -6.04
CA SER A 254 -2.91 -20.85 -5.03
C SER A 254 -4.01 -21.68 -5.69
N ALA A 255 -4.08 -22.98 -5.36
CA ALA A 255 -5.08 -23.88 -5.91
C ALA A 255 -6.05 -24.37 -4.82
N ARG A 256 -7.32 -24.58 -5.21
CA ARG A 256 -8.34 -25.17 -4.35
C ARG A 256 -8.12 -26.68 -4.26
N SER A 257 -7.46 -27.17 -3.22
CA SER A 257 -7.36 -28.62 -2.99
C SER A 257 -8.70 -29.20 -2.56
N LYS A 258 -9.15 -30.25 -3.27
CA LYS A 258 -10.20 -31.15 -2.78
C LYS A 258 -9.61 -32.20 -1.85
N ASP A 259 -8.45 -32.73 -2.19
CA ASP A 259 -7.81 -33.85 -1.53
C ASP A 259 -7.49 -33.54 -0.07
N PHE A 260 -7.02 -32.32 0.24
CA PHE A 260 -6.73 -31.87 1.61
C PHE A 260 -7.97 -31.81 2.53
N ARG A 261 -9.20 -31.82 1.97
CA ARG A 261 -10.42 -31.98 2.77
C ARG A 261 -10.57 -33.42 3.31
N THR A 262 -9.98 -34.40 2.64
CA THR A 262 -9.91 -35.79 3.11
C THR A 262 -8.72 -35.98 4.06
N ARG A 263 -8.86 -36.89 5.03
CA ARG A 263 -7.75 -37.22 5.94
C ARG A 263 -6.57 -37.87 5.21
N GLN A 264 -6.82 -38.69 4.18
CA GLN A 264 -5.77 -39.27 3.33
C GLN A 264 -4.92 -38.20 2.62
N GLY A 265 -5.53 -37.11 2.15
CA GLY A 265 -4.81 -35.97 1.59
C GLY A 265 -3.96 -35.26 2.64
N ARG A 266 -4.48 -35.04 3.85
CA ARG A 266 -3.70 -34.48 4.97
C ARG A 266 -2.54 -35.38 5.41
N LEU A 267 -2.74 -36.70 5.44
CA LEU A 267 -1.68 -37.67 5.73
C LEU A 267 -0.56 -37.62 4.70
N LYS A 268 -0.89 -37.56 3.40
CA LYS A 268 0.10 -37.39 2.32
C LYS A 268 0.81 -36.02 2.41
N ALA A 269 0.10 -34.96 2.80
CA ALA A 269 0.70 -33.65 3.05
C ALA A 269 1.69 -33.67 4.22
N ALA A 270 1.35 -34.30 5.35
CA ALA A 270 2.24 -34.45 6.50
C ALA A 270 3.51 -35.24 6.14
N GLU A 271 3.37 -36.36 5.43
CA GLU A 271 4.48 -37.14 4.88
C GLU A 271 5.41 -36.28 3.99
N ASN A 272 4.86 -35.45 3.10
CA ASN A 272 5.64 -34.61 2.19
C ASN A 272 6.42 -33.49 2.90
N LEU A 273 5.88 -32.95 3.99
CA LEU A 273 6.55 -31.99 4.86
C LEU A 273 7.66 -32.67 5.69
N LEU A 274 7.35 -33.80 6.30
CA LEU A 274 8.30 -34.61 7.09
C LEU A 274 9.47 -35.13 6.25
N LYS A 275 9.27 -35.48 4.97
CA LYS A 275 10.36 -35.81 4.03
C LYS A 275 11.43 -34.70 3.93
N ARG A 276 11.05 -33.44 4.15
CA ARG A 276 11.95 -32.25 4.15
C ARG A 276 12.18 -31.66 5.55
N ASN A 277 11.81 -32.37 6.62
CA ASN A 277 11.92 -31.89 8.02
C ASN A 277 11.14 -30.58 8.31
N ILE A 278 10.13 -30.24 7.50
CA ILE A 278 9.38 -28.98 7.64
C ILE A 278 8.37 -29.11 8.79
N THR A 279 8.58 -28.35 9.86
CA THR A 279 7.68 -28.28 11.04
C THR A 279 7.15 -26.89 11.36
N ASN A 280 7.57 -25.86 10.63
CA ASN A 280 7.12 -24.48 10.84
C ASN A 280 6.46 -23.98 9.55
N LEU A 281 5.17 -23.64 9.59
CA LEU A 281 4.41 -23.17 8.43
C LEU A 281 3.91 -21.73 8.61
N VAL A 282 4.13 -20.89 7.59
CA VAL A 282 3.38 -19.65 7.41
C VAL A 282 2.28 -19.86 6.37
N CYS A 283 1.02 -19.75 6.79
CA CYS A 283 -0.13 -19.78 5.90
C CYS A 283 -0.55 -18.36 5.54
N ILE A 284 -0.51 -18.01 4.25
CA ILE A 284 -0.96 -16.70 3.75
C ILE A 284 -2.29 -16.88 3.02
N GLY A 285 -3.37 -16.28 3.52
CA GLY A 285 -4.69 -16.43 2.89
C GLY A 285 -5.86 -15.95 3.72
N GLY A 286 -7.06 -16.21 3.23
CA GLY A 286 -8.32 -15.90 3.92
C GLY A 286 -8.67 -16.85 5.07
N ASP A 287 -9.74 -16.49 5.78
CA ASP A 287 -10.39 -17.20 6.89
C ASP A 287 -10.42 -18.75 6.73
N GLY A 288 -10.91 -19.26 5.60
CA GLY A 288 -11.05 -20.70 5.36
C GLY A 288 -9.72 -21.44 5.22
N SER A 289 -8.68 -20.76 4.73
CA SER A 289 -7.31 -21.31 4.68
C SER A 289 -6.71 -21.38 6.09
N LEU A 290 -6.86 -20.32 6.88
CA LEU A 290 -6.34 -20.29 8.25
C LEU A 290 -7.04 -21.33 9.14
N THR A 291 -8.36 -21.50 8.98
CA THR A 291 -9.14 -22.55 9.66
C THR A 291 -8.63 -23.95 9.28
N GLY A 292 -8.44 -24.22 7.99
CA GLY A 292 -7.90 -25.49 7.50
C GLY A 292 -6.47 -25.79 8.00
N ALA A 293 -5.66 -24.74 8.21
CA ALA A 293 -4.34 -24.86 8.81
C ALA A 293 -4.44 -25.26 10.29
N ASN A 294 -5.36 -24.67 11.06
CA ASN A 294 -5.57 -25.04 12.47
C ASN A 294 -6.02 -26.49 12.62
N THR A 295 -6.97 -26.96 11.81
CA THR A 295 -7.40 -28.38 11.80
C THR A 295 -6.22 -29.31 11.48
N PHE A 296 -5.36 -28.94 10.53
CA PHE A 296 -4.16 -29.73 10.20
C PHE A 296 -3.14 -29.77 11.34
N ARG A 297 -3.00 -28.70 12.14
CA ARG A 297 -2.19 -28.70 13.37
C ARG A 297 -2.80 -29.61 14.45
N GLN A 298 -4.11 -29.57 14.63
CA GLN A 298 -4.82 -30.39 15.64
C GLN A 298 -4.76 -31.89 15.31
N GLU A 299 -4.92 -32.27 14.05
CA GLU A 299 -4.80 -33.67 13.61
C GLU A 299 -3.35 -34.18 13.55
N TRP A 300 -2.34 -33.31 13.62
CA TRP A 300 -0.92 -33.67 13.38
C TRP A 300 -0.40 -34.85 14.20
N PRO A 301 -0.63 -34.95 15.53
CA PRO A 301 -0.14 -36.09 16.31
C PRO A 301 -0.79 -37.42 15.90
N GLU A 302 -2.06 -37.39 15.49
CA GLU A 302 -2.77 -38.58 15.01
C GLU A 302 -2.26 -39.02 13.63
N LEU A 303 -1.99 -38.05 12.74
CA LEU A 303 -1.42 -38.29 11.42
C LEU A 303 0.01 -38.86 11.53
N LEU A 304 0.79 -38.46 12.54
CA LEU A 304 2.09 -39.08 12.83
C LEU A 304 1.95 -40.55 13.22
N SER A 305 1.01 -40.90 14.12
CA SER A 305 0.75 -42.30 14.50
C SER A 305 0.35 -43.13 13.28
N GLU A 306 -0.59 -42.65 12.47
CA GLU A 306 -1.07 -43.32 11.24
C GLU A 306 0.08 -43.51 10.22
N LEU A 307 1.03 -42.55 10.13
CA LEU A 307 2.23 -42.65 9.29
C LEU A 307 3.31 -43.61 9.82
N VAL A 308 3.43 -43.78 11.14
CA VAL A 308 4.34 -44.76 11.77
C VAL A 308 3.77 -46.17 11.66
N GLU A 309 2.47 -46.35 11.97
CA GLU A 309 1.77 -47.64 11.86
C GLU A 309 1.76 -48.17 10.41
N SER A 310 1.61 -47.28 9.42
CA SER A 310 1.71 -47.64 8.00
C SER A 310 3.16 -47.76 7.49
N GLY A 311 4.17 -47.60 8.35
CA GLY A 311 5.60 -47.75 7.99
C GLY A 311 6.14 -46.67 7.03
N ARG A 312 5.44 -45.55 6.88
CA ARG A 312 5.77 -44.48 5.91
C ARG A 312 6.77 -43.46 6.44
N ILE A 313 6.90 -43.35 7.77
CA ILE A 313 7.97 -42.61 8.47
C ILE A 313 8.54 -43.48 9.60
N SER A 314 9.79 -43.21 10.01
CA SER A 314 10.37 -43.87 11.20
C SER A 314 9.83 -43.26 12.49
N ALA A 315 9.71 -44.08 13.54
CA ALA A 315 9.27 -43.63 14.87
C ALA A 315 10.17 -42.53 15.45
N GLU A 316 11.48 -42.62 15.22
CA GLU A 316 12.47 -41.58 15.56
C GLU A 316 12.10 -40.22 14.95
N LYS A 317 11.66 -40.21 13.69
CA LYS A 317 11.32 -38.98 12.97
C LYS A 317 9.99 -38.37 13.43
N ALA A 318 9.04 -39.20 13.86
CA ALA A 318 7.85 -38.73 14.54
C ALA A 318 8.17 -38.13 15.92
N GLN A 319 9.06 -38.77 16.69
CA GLN A 319 9.54 -38.25 17.99
C GLN A 319 10.37 -36.97 17.87
N GLN A 320 11.12 -36.79 16.77
CA GLN A 320 11.85 -35.55 16.49
C GLN A 320 10.92 -34.36 16.21
N PHE A 321 9.73 -34.62 15.65
CA PHE A 321 8.82 -33.60 15.12
C PHE A 321 7.35 -33.80 15.58
N PRO A 322 7.09 -33.88 16.91
CA PRO A 322 5.80 -34.32 17.45
C PRO A 322 4.66 -33.33 17.18
N ASN A 323 4.97 -32.04 17.05
CA ASN A 323 4.03 -30.95 16.78
C ASN A 323 4.45 -30.18 15.52
N ILE A 324 3.46 -29.61 14.82
CA ILE A 324 3.68 -28.62 13.75
C ILE A 324 3.31 -27.23 14.26
N ASN A 325 4.19 -26.25 14.03
CA ASN A 325 3.98 -24.85 14.37
C ASN A 325 3.37 -24.13 13.16
N ILE A 326 2.27 -23.40 13.36
CA ILE A 326 1.57 -22.69 12.29
C ILE A 326 1.24 -21.27 12.72
N VAL A 327 1.65 -20.30 11.91
CA VAL A 327 1.29 -18.87 12.02
C VAL A 327 0.53 -18.43 10.77
N GLY A 328 -0.55 -17.69 10.97
CA GLY A 328 -1.43 -17.18 9.91
C GLY A 328 -1.14 -15.73 9.52
N LEU A 329 -1.23 -15.43 8.23
CA LEU A 329 -1.24 -14.09 7.65
C LEU A 329 -2.51 -13.90 6.82
N VAL A 330 -3.29 -12.86 7.13
CA VAL A 330 -4.61 -12.66 6.49
C VAL A 330 -4.46 -11.96 5.13
N GLY A 331 -4.42 -12.76 4.08
CA GLY A 331 -4.49 -12.30 2.68
C GLY A 331 -5.92 -12.34 2.19
N SER A 332 -6.59 -11.18 2.18
CA SER A 332 -7.97 -10.99 1.71
C SER A 332 -8.17 -9.53 1.29
N ILE A 333 -8.92 -9.31 0.21
CA ILE A 333 -9.41 -7.97 -0.16
C ILE A 333 -10.69 -7.59 0.60
N ASP A 334 -11.39 -8.59 1.15
CA ASP A 334 -12.77 -8.44 1.64
C ASP A 334 -12.84 -7.71 3.01
N ASN A 335 -11.69 -7.58 3.70
CA ASN A 335 -11.54 -7.13 5.10
C ASN A 335 -12.56 -7.73 6.07
N ASP A 336 -12.85 -9.02 5.88
CA ASP A 336 -13.93 -9.74 6.55
C ASP A 336 -13.49 -10.41 7.87
N PHE A 337 -12.19 -10.61 8.06
CA PHE A 337 -11.61 -11.32 9.20
C PHE A 337 -11.55 -10.49 10.49
N CYS A 338 -12.35 -10.87 11.49
CA CYS A 338 -12.42 -10.16 12.76
C CYS A 338 -11.20 -10.44 13.66
N GLY A 339 -10.27 -9.49 13.72
CA GLY A 339 -9.07 -9.57 14.57
C GLY A 339 -7.94 -8.62 14.15
N THR A 340 -7.97 -8.14 12.91
CA THR A 340 -7.10 -7.09 12.37
C THR A 340 -7.93 -5.88 11.96
N ASP A 341 -7.38 -4.67 12.04
CA ASP A 341 -8.03 -3.45 11.51
C ASP A 341 -7.98 -3.37 9.97
N MET A 342 -7.07 -4.13 9.32
CA MET A 342 -6.95 -4.27 7.86
C MET A 342 -6.37 -5.64 7.46
N THR A 343 -6.88 -6.28 6.39
CA THR A 343 -6.29 -7.48 5.76
C THR A 343 -5.47 -7.13 4.51
N ILE A 344 -4.41 -7.91 4.24
CA ILE A 344 -3.47 -7.66 3.13
C ILE A 344 -4.21 -7.75 1.79
N GLY A 345 -4.23 -6.65 1.06
CA GLY A 345 -4.87 -6.46 -0.25
C GLY A 345 -6.12 -5.57 -0.23
N THR A 346 -6.66 -5.26 0.95
CA THR A 346 -7.87 -4.41 1.08
C THR A 346 -7.63 -3.01 0.51
N ASP A 347 -6.49 -2.41 0.84
CA ASP A 347 -6.17 -1.04 0.44
C ASP A 347 -5.90 -0.96 -1.07
N THR A 348 -5.19 -1.94 -1.63
CA THR A 348 -5.04 -2.08 -3.08
C THR A 348 -6.38 -2.26 -3.79
N ALA A 349 -7.30 -3.06 -3.22
CA ALA A 349 -8.64 -3.22 -3.78
C ALA A 349 -9.43 -1.89 -3.75
N LEU A 350 -9.34 -1.11 -2.67
CA LEU A 350 -9.89 0.24 -2.61
C LEU A 350 -9.29 1.16 -3.68
N HIS A 351 -7.98 1.08 -3.95
CA HIS A 351 -7.35 1.81 -5.06
C HIS A 351 -7.98 1.42 -6.42
N ARG A 352 -8.14 0.12 -6.69
CA ARG A 352 -8.79 -0.38 -7.92
C ARG A 352 -10.23 0.10 -8.06
N ILE A 353 -10.97 0.19 -6.94
CA ILE A 353 -12.36 0.69 -6.93
C ILE A 353 -12.37 2.18 -7.22
N ILE A 354 -11.60 2.99 -6.49
CA ILE A 354 -11.61 4.46 -6.63
C ILE A 354 -11.13 4.91 -8.00
N GLU A 355 -10.07 4.31 -8.56
CA GLU A 355 -9.64 4.62 -9.94
C GLU A 355 -10.75 4.35 -10.98
N ALA A 356 -11.56 3.31 -10.78
CA ALA A 356 -12.69 3.01 -11.65
C ALA A 356 -13.90 3.95 -11.41
N VAL A 357 -14.17 4.36 -10.16
CA VAL A 357 -15.25 5.33 -9.86
C VAL A 357 -14.90 6.72 -10.38
N ASP A 358 -13.67 7.20 -10.15
CA ASP A 358 -13.19 8.50 -10.64
C ASP A 358 -13.25 8.55 -12.18
N ALA A 359 -12.82 7.48 -12.87
CA ALA A 359 -12.93 7.35 -14.32
C ALA A 359 -14.40 7.39 -14.80
N VAL A 360 -15.30 6.68 -14.13
CA VAL A 360 -16.75 6.68 -14.42
C VAL A 360 -17.39 8.05 -14.17
N GLN A 361 -16.96 8.79 -13.13
CA GLN A 361 -17.53 10.09 -12.78
C GLN A 361 -17.39 11.10 -13.94
N SER A 362 -16.25 11.09 -14.64
CA SER A 362 -16.00 11.99 -15.77
C SER A 362 -17.06 11.88 -16.89
N THR A 363 -17.34 10.66 -17.36
CA THR A 363 -18.38 10.41 -18.38
C THR A 363 -19.80 10.59 -17.81
N ALA A 364 -20.00 10.33 -16.52
CA ALA A 364 -21.28 10.59 -15.86
C ALA A 364 -21.62 12.09 -15.83
N GLN A 365 -20.64 12.95 -15.52
CA GLN A 365 -20.81 14.40 -15.44
C GLN A 365 -21.08 15.03 -16.81
N SER A 366 -20.43 14.53 -17.87
CA SER A 366 -20.68 14.92 -19.26
C SER A 366 -22.13 14.64 -19.66
N HIS A 367 -22.62 13.41 -19.43
CA HIS A 367 -23.92 12.95 -19.94
C HIS A 367 -25.09 13.03 -18.95
N GLN A 368 -24.89 13.58 -17.75
CA GLN A 368 -25.87 13.60 -16.64
C GLN A 368 -26.43 12.20 -16.30
N ARG A 369 -25.53 11.21 -16.23
CA ARG A 369 -25.88 9.80 -16.00
C ARG A 369 -25.87 9.41 -14.53
N SER A 370 -26.63 8.34 -14.24
CA SER A 370 -26.57 7.63 -12.97
C SER A 370 -25.83 6.31 -13.16
N PHE A 371 -24.94 5.94 -12.24
CA PHE A 371 -24.15 4.71 -12.32
C PHE A 371 -24.33 3.86 -11.06
N VAL A 372 -24.56 2.56 -11.26
CA VAL A 372 -24.56 1.54 -10.21
C VAL A 372 -23.28 0.73 -10.35
N ILE A 373 -22.38 0.85 -9.39
CA ILE A 373 -21.04 0.24 -9.42
C ILE A 373 -21.03 -0.93 -8.45
N GLU A 374 -20.78 -2.14 -8.97
CA GLU A 374 -20.78 -3.37 -8.18
C GLU A 374 -19.35 -3.72 -7.74
N VAL A 375 -19.20 -3.85 -6.42
CA VAL A 375 -17.93 -3.89 -5.67
C VAL A 375 -17.84 -5.22 -4.91
N MET A 376 -16.64 -5.80 -4.86
CA MET A 376 -16.38 -7.06 -4.16
C MET A 376 -16.42 -6.89 -2.63
N GLY A 377 -16.47 -8.01 -1.92
CA GLY A 377 -16.45 -8.05 -0.46
C GLY A 377 -17.09 -9.31 0.14
N ARG A 378 -17.57 -10.26 -0.68
CA ARG A 378 -18.22 -11.52 -0.27
C ARG A 378 -19.48 -11.29 0.58
N HIS A 379 -19.32 -11.23 1.90
CA HIS A 379 -20.38 -10.95 2.88
C HIS A 379 -19.97 -9.77 3.80
N CYS A 380 -19.08 -8.90 3.33
CA CYS A 380 -18.54 -7.75 4.02
C CYS A 380 -18.78 -6.47 3.22
N GLY A 381 -19.35 -5.46 3.88
CA GLY A 381 -19.59 -4.14 3.29
C GLY A 381 -18.38 -3.21 3.28
N TYR A 382 -17.22 -3.62 3.81
CA TYR A 382 -16.09 -2.71 4.07
C TYR A 382 -15.63 -1.95 2.82
N LEU A 383 -15.38 -2.67 1.72
CA LEU A 383 -14.94 -2.08 0.46
C LEU A 383 -15.97 -1.08 -0.09
N ALA A 384 -17.25 -1.45 -0.13
CA ALA A 384 -18.33 -0.61 -0.61
C ALA A 384 -18.54 0.65 0.27
N LEU A 385 -18.48 0.51 1.60
CA LEU A 385 -18.64 1.60 2.56
C LEU A 385 -17.49 2.62 2.49
N VAL A 386 -16.24 2.14 2.45
CA VAL A 386 -15.07 3.03 2.37
C VAL A 386 -14.96 3.66 0.99
N ALA A 387 -15.27 2.92 -0.09
CA ALA A 387 -15.37 3.50 -1.42
C ALA A 387 -16.44 4.60 -1.50
N ALA A 388 -17.62 4.40 -0.88
CA ALA A 388 -18.70 5.39 -0.88
C ALA A 388 -18.32 6.69 -0.14
N LEU A 389 -17.58 6.58 0.97
CA LEU A 389 -17.00 7.75 1.65
C LEU A 389 -15.98 8.49 0.77
N ALA A 390 -15.03 7.76 0.17
CA ALA A 390 -13.93 8.33 -0.59
C ALA A 390 -14.31 8.87 -1.98
N SER A 391 -15.39 8.35 -2.59
CA SER A 391 -15.90 8.74 -3.92
C SER A 391 -17.18 9.60 -3.90
N GLU A 392 -17.65 10.01 -2.72
CA GLU A 392 -18.86 10.82 -2.54
C GLU A 392 -20.20 10.16 -2.97
N ALA A 393 -20.27 8.83 -2.99
CA ALA A 393 -21.42 8.10 -3.54
C ALA A 393 -22.75 8.40 -2.82
N ASP A 394 -23.79 8.68 -3.61
CA ASP A 394 -25.16 8.94 -3.16
C ASP A 394 -25.67 7.80 -2.27
N TRP A 395 -25.60 6.55 -2.72
CA TRP A 395 -26.09 5.41 -1.96
C TRP A 395 -25.08 4.25 -1.91
N ALA A 396 -24.93 3.65 -0.74
CA ALA A 396 -24.14 2.44 -0.51
C ALA A 396 -25.06 1.32 -0.03
N PHE A 397 -25.09 0.19 -0.75
CA PHE A 397 -25.78 -1.03 -0.32
C PHE A 397 -24.75 -2.01 0.26
N ILE A 398 -24.90 -2.34 1.56
CA ILE A 398 -23.98 -3.20 2.32
C ILE A 398 -24.73 -4.20 3.21
N PRO A 399 -24.21 -5.43 3.42
CA PRO A 399 -24.90 -6.46 4.21
C PRO A 399 -25.04 -6.13 5.70
N GLU A 400 -24.09 -5.41 6.32
CA GLU A 400 -24.17 -5.08 7.76
C GLU A 400 -25.17 -3.96 8.08
N TRP A 401 -25.64 -3.22 7.07
CA TRP A 401 -26.66 -2.19 7.22
C TRP A 401 -27.65 -2.25 6.05
N PRO A 402 -28.53 -3.27 6.02
CA PRO A 402 -29.49 -3.43 4.94
C PRO A 402 -30.49 -2.26 4.96
N PRO A 403 -30.92 -1.81 3.77
CA PRO A 403 -31.73 -0.62 3.63
C PRO A 403 -33.16 -0.84 4.19
N PRO A 404 -33.93 0.22 4.48
CA PRO A 404 -35.29 0.09 4.99
C PRO A 404 -36.24 -0.54 3.95
N VAL A 405 -37.44 -0.98 4.35
CA VAL A 405 -38.34 -1.76 3.47
C VAL A 405 -38.77 -0.96 2.22
N ASP A 406 -39.00 0.33 2.43
CA ASP A 406 -39.35 1.39 1.47
C ASP A 406 -38.13 2.00 0.75
N TRP A 407 -36.96 1.35 0.78
CA TRP A 407 -35.73 1.86 0.16
C TRP A 407 -35.88 2.22 -1.31
N ARG A 408 -36.78 1.55 -2.03
CA ARG A 408 -37.06 1.78 -3.45
C ARG A 408 -37.62 3.18 -3.68
N ASP A 409 -38.50 3.62 -2.79
CA ASP A 409 -39.18 4.92 -2.84
C ASP A 409 -38.28 6.02 -2.27
N ILE A 410 -37.58 5.74 -1.16
CA ILE A 410 -36.56 6.64 -0.59
C ILE A 410 -35.44 6.92 -1.61
N LEU A 411 -34.89 5.89 -2.27
CA LEU A 411 -33.82 6.06 -3.27
C LEU A 411 -34.30 6.93 -4.43
N CYS A 412 -35.51 6.67 -4.96
CA CYS A 412 -36.05 7.45 -6.07
C CYS A 412 -36.23 8.92 -5.69
N THR A 413 -36.89 9.18 -4.55
CA THR A 413 -37.12 10.53 -4.01
C THR A 413 -35.80 11.27 -3.78
N ARG A 414 -34.79 10.58 -3.25
CA ARG A 414 -33.47 11.14 -2.97
C ARG A 414 -32.69 11.45 -4.25
N MET A 415 -32.68 10.54 -5.24
CA MET A 415 -32.04 10.82 -6.52
C MET A 415 -32.69 11.99 -7.26
N GLN A 416 -34.03 12.13 -7.17
CA GLN A 416 -34.73 13.28 -7.74
C GLN A 416 -34.32 14.60 -7.05
N GLN A 417 -34.38 14.66 -5.72
CA GLN A 417 -33.97 15.84 -4.95
C GLN A 417 -32.51 16.24 -5.21
N ALA A 418 -31.60 15.29 -5.38
CA ALA A 418 -30.21 15.56 -5.74
C ALA A 418 -30.11 16.27 -7.11
N ARG A 419 -30.85 15.82 -8.13
CA ARG A 419 -30.86 16.47 -9.45
C ARG A 419 -31.54 17.84 -9.42
N GLU A 420 -32.60 18.01 -8.64
CA GLU A 420 -33.26 19.31 -8.39
C GLU A 420 -32.30 20.32 -7.72
N GLN A 421 -31.38 19.84 -6.87
CA GLN A 421 -30.28 20.63 -6.30
C GLN A 421 -29.09 20.84 -7.26
N GLY A 422 -29.22 20.48 -8.54
CA GLY A 422 -28.20 20.67 -9.58
C GLY A 422 -27.14 19.57 -9.67
N GLN A 423 -27.25 18.49 -8.89
CA GLN A 423 -26.27 17.39 -8.92
C GLN A 423 -26.39 16.62 -10.24
N ARG A 424 -25.43 16.81 -11.15
CA ARG A 424 -25.41 16.20 -12.50
C ARG A 424 -25.19 14.69 -12.51
N VAL A 425 -24.57 14.14 -11.48
CA VAL A 425 -24.13 12.74 -11.40
C VAL A 425 -24.78 12.07 -10.21
N ASN A 426 -25.20 10.81 -10.35
CA ASN A 426 -25.46 9.96 -9.19
C ASN A 426 -24.57 8.71 -9.26
N ILE A 427 -23.79 8.46 -8.21
CA ILE A 427 -23.00 7.24 -8.04
C ILE A 427 -23.62 6.41 -6.92
N ILE A 428 -24.01 5.18 -7.25
CA ILE A 428 -24.51 4.19 -6.29
C ILE A 428 -23.50 3.06 -6.24
N ILE A 429 -23.07 2.68 -5.05
CA ILE A 429 -22.16 1.56 -4.83
C ILE A 429 -22.95 0.40 -4.21
N CYS A 430 -22.80 -0.79 -4.79
CA CYS A 430 -23.43 -2.01 -4.32
C CYS A 430 -22.36 -3.05 -4.00
N ALA A 431 -22.31 -3.53 -2.76
CA ALA A 431 -21.54 -4.72 -2.44
C ALA A 431 -22.14 -5.96 -3.13
N GLU A 432 -21.31 -6.89 -3.58
CA GLU A 432 -21.77 -8.16 -4.18
C GLU A 432 -22.63 -9.01 -3.22
N GLY A 433 -22.43 -8.82 -1.90
CA GLY A 433 -23.22 -9.42 -0.83
C GLY A 433 -24.38 -8.57 -0.30
N ALA A 434 -24.83 -7.54 -1.01
CA ALA A 434 -25.93 -6.68 -0.54
C ALA A 434 -27.26 -7.45 -0.41
N VAL A 435 -27.96 -7.24 0.71
CA VAL A 435 -29.27 -7.85 1.02
C VAL A 435 -30.26 -6.81 1.53
N ASP A 436 -31.55 -7.12 1.43
CA ASP A 436 -32.61 -6.42 2.17
C ASP A 436 -32.78 -6.97 3.60
N ARG A 437 -33.67 -6.36 4.38
CA ARG A 437 -33.98 -6.79 5.77
C ARG A 437 -34.69 -8.15 5.85
N ASP A 438 -35.26 -8.61 4.75
CA ASP A 438 -35.89 -9.93 4.68
C ASP A 438 -34.87 -11.05 4.42
N GLY A 439 -33.71 -10.69 3.86
CA GLY A 439 -32.60 -11.58 3.52
C GLY A 439 -32.47 -11.84 2.03
N ASN A 440 -33.26 -11.16 1.19
CA ASN A 440 -33.19 -11.32 -0.27
C ASN A 440 -31.99 -10.52 -0.81
N PRO A 441 -31.27 -11.03 -1.83
CA PRO A 441 -30.16 -10.31 -2.45
C PRO A 441 -30.65 -9.07 -3.23
N ILE A 442 -29.99 -7.94 -3.05
CA ILE A 442 -30.17 -6.72 -3.83
C ILE A 442 -29.11 -6.69 -4.93
N THR A 443 -29.51 -6.85 -6.18
CA THR A 443 -28.57 -6.84 -7.31
C THR A 443 -28.43 -5.47 -7.96
N SER A 444 -27.26 -5.18 -8.55
CA SER A 444 -27.00 -3.97 -9.32
C SER A 444 -28.00 -3.75 -10.47
N ASN A 445 -28.45 -4.83 -11.11
CA ASN A 445 -29.49 -4.80 -12.14
C ASN A 445 -30.83 -4.33 -11.58
N MET A 446 -31.28 -4.87 -10.43
CA MET A 446 -32.52 -4.42 -9.77
C MET A 446 -32.51 -2.93 -9.41
N ILE A 447 -31.34 -2.41 -9.00
CA ILE A 447 -31.16 -0.98 -8.73
C ILE A 447 -31.25 -0.16 -10.02
N ARG A 448 -30.60 -0.59 -11.11
CA ARG A 448 -30.72 0.07 -12.43
C ARG A 448 -32.17 0.11 -12.90
N ASP A 449 -32.84 -1.04 -12.91
CA ASP A 449 -34.17 -1.17 -13.49
C ASP A 449 -35.19 -0.34 -12.72
N LEU A 450 -35.10 -0.33 -11.38
CA LEU A 450 -35.86 0.59 -10.52
C LEU A 450 -35.71 2.07 -10.94
N ILE A 451 -34.49 2.53 -11.21
CA ILE A 451 -34.19 3.93 -11.57
C ILE A 451 -34.67 4.24 -12.99
N VAL A 452 -34.50 3.32 -13.94
CA VAL A 452 -34.96 3.49 -15.33
C VAL A 452 -36.49 3.49 -15.41
N ASP A 453 -37.15 2.57 -14.69
CA ASP A 453 -38.61 2.41 -14.76
C ASP A 453 -39.37 3.51 -13.99
N ARG A 454 -38.80 4.08 -12.93
CA ARG A 454 -39.46 5.12 -12.10
C ARG A 454 -38.99 6.55 -12.33
N LEU A 455 -37.70 6.77 -12.58
CA LEU A 455 -37.12 8.11 -12.77
C LEU A 455 -36.76 8.41 -14.22
N HIS A 456 -36.72 7.38 -15.08
CA HIS A 456 -36.31 7.48 -16.49
C HIS A 456 -34.91 8.08 -16.71
N TYR A 457 -34.04 7.99 -15.71
CA TYR A 457 -32.66 8.47 -15.80
C TYR A 457 -31.78 7.48 -16.58
N ASP A 458 -30.92 7.99 -17.47
CA ASP A 458 -29.99 7.16 -18.25
C ASP A 458 -28.96 6.49 -17.32
N THR A 459 -29.26 5.24 -16.94
CA THR A 459 -28.59 4.53 -15.85
C THR A 459 -27.75 3.38 -16.38
N ARG A 460 -26.52 3.22 -15.88
CA ARG A 460 -25.61 2.13 -16.27
C ARG A 460 -25.14 1.33 -15.07
N VAL A 461 -24.85 0.04 -15.31
CA VAL A 461 -24.25 -0.86 -14.33
C VAL A 461 -22.80 -1.10 -14.72
N THR A 462 -21.89 -0.92 -13.77
CA THR A 462 -20.45 -1.20 -13.93
C THR A 462 -20.06 -2.26 -12.90
N VAL A 463 -19.98 -3.52 -13.32
CA VAL A 463 -19.45 -4.60 -12.47
C VAL A 463 -17.93 -4.59 -12.56
N LEU A 464 -17.23 -4.21 -11.49
CA LEU A 464 -15.77 -4.18 -11.48
C LEU A 464 -15.17 -5.59 -11.49
N GLY A 465 -15.76 -6.50 -10.72
CA GLY A 465 -15.30 -7.89 -10.62
C GLY A 465 -13.82 -8.01 -10.29
N HIS A 466 -13.12 -8.89 -10.99
CA HIS A 466 -11.75 -9.31 -10.64
C HIS A 466 -10.66 -8.24 -10.85
N VAL A 467 -10.95 -7.06 -11.44
CA VAL A 467 -9.97 -5.95 -11.47
C VAL A 467 -9.55 -5.54 -10.06
N GLN A 468 -10.43 -5.75 -9.07
CA GLN A 468 -10.21 -5.48 -7.64
C GLN A 468 -9.16 -6.40 -6.98
N ARG A 469 -8.86 -7.56 -7.59
CA ARG A 469 -7.79 -8.49 -7.16
C ARG A 469 -6.49 -8.34 -7.96
N GLY A 470 -6.52 -7.58 -9.05
CA GLY A 470 -5.37 -7.30 -9.90
C GLY A 470 -4.67 -5.97 -9.60
N GLY A 471 -3.68 -5.64 -10.42
CA GLY A 471 -2.89 -4.40 -10.31
C GLY A 471 -1.74 -4.49 -9.30
N ASN A 472 -0.83 -3.53 -9.37
CA ASN A 472 0.31 -3.48 -8.45
C ASN A 472 -0.20 -3.17 -7.02
N PRO A 473 0.37 -3.78 -5.96
CA PRO A 473 0.00 -3.48 -4.58
C PRO A 473 0.29 -2.01 -4.23
N SER A 474 -0.56 -1.41 -3.40
CA SER A 474 -0.34 -0.09 -2.82
C SER A 474 0.89 -0.06 -1.90
N ALA A 475 1.39 1.14 -1.59
CA ALA A 475 2.47 1.29 -0.62
C ALA A 475 2.09 0.70 0.75
N PHE A 476 0.83 0.89 1.18
CA PHE A 476 0.30 0.34 2.42
C PHE A 476 0.35 -1.19 2.45
N ASP A 477 -0.17 -1.89 1.42
CA ASP A 477 -0.18 -3.36 1.38
C ASP A 477 1.24 -3.96 1.26
N ARG A 478 2.17 -3.28 0.59
CA ARG A 478 3.59 -3.69 0.55
C ARG A 478 4.25 -3.58 1.92
N LEU A 479 3.97 -2.50 2.66
CA LEU A 479 4.47 -2.29 4.02
C LEU A 479 3.83 -3.29 4.99
N LEU A 480 2.51 -3.42 4.97
CA LEU A 480 1.74 -4.34 5.82
C LEU A 480 2.23 -5.79 5.64
N GLY A 481 2.30 -6.26 4.39
CA GLY A 481 2.83 -7.58 4.07
C GLY A 481 4.27 -7.76 4.55
N SER A 482 5.15 -6.76 4.32
CA SER A 482 6.56 -6.85 4.74
C SER A 482 6.74 -6.89 6.26
N ARG A 483 5.95 -6.10 7.01
CA ARG A 483 5.96 -6.05 8.48
C ARG A 483 5.41 -7.37 9.06
N MET A 484 4.23 -7.78 8.61
CA MET A 484 3.58 -9.03 9.05
C MET A 484 4.39 -10.28 8.70
N GLY A 485 4.99 -10.34 7.51
CA GLY A 485 5.79 -11.48 7.06
C GLY A 485 7.09 -11.67 7.85
N ALA A 486 7.69 -10.59 8.33
CA ALA A 486 8.84 -10.67 9.23
C ALA A 486 8.43 -11.14 10.64
N GLU A 487 7.38 -10.55 11.19
CA GLU A 487 6.85 -10.92 12.52
C GLU A 487 6.34 -12.37 12.56
N ALA A 488 5.77 -12.89 11.47
CA ALA A 488 5.33 -14.29 11.39
C ALA A 488 6.49 -15.30 11.56
N VAL A 489 7.70 -14.96 11.09
CA VAL A 489 8.88 -15.79 11.32
C VAL A 489 9.34 -15.68 12.77
N LEU A 490 9.37 -14.48 13.35
CA LEU A 490 9.73 -14.30 14.77
C LEU A 490 8.75 -15.07 15.67
N ALA A 491 7.45 -14.98 15.40
CA ALA A 491 6.40 -15.74 16.10
C ALA A 491 6.62 -17.27 16.01
N LEU A 492 6.93 -17.81 14.83
CA LEU A 492 7.27 -19.23 14.68
C LEU A 492 8.52 -19.64 15.48
N MET A 493 9.50 -18.75 15.64
CA MET A 493 10.73 -19.06 16.38
C MET A 493 10.55 -18.96 17.90
N ASP A 494 9.72 -18.02 18.36
CA ASP A 494 9.31 -17.83 19.76
C ASP A 494 8.26 -18.89 20.23
N THR A 495 7.65 -19.65 19.32
CA THR A 495 6.56 -20.61 19.62
C THR A 495 7.05 -21.80 20.45
N SER A 496 6.42 -22.03 21.61
CA SER A 496 6.56 -23.27 22.38
C SER A 496 5.62 -24.37 21.86
N PRO A 497 5.88 -25.66 22.13
CA PRO A 497 5.07 -26.77 21.60
C PRO A 497 3.57 -26.67 21.92
N ASP A 498 3.24 -26.13 23.10
CA ASP A 498 1.88 -26.02 23.64
C ASP A 498 1.18 -24.69 23.29
N ALA A 499 1.87 -23.72 22.68
CA ALA A 499 1.31 -22.41 22.39
C ALA A 499 0.26 -22.48 21.26
N GLU A 500 -0.89 -21.83 21.45
CA GLU A 500 -1.95 -21.74 20.43
C GLU A 500 -1.44 -21.16 19.11
N SER A 501 -2.06 -21.55 17.99
CA SER A 501 -1.72 -20.93 16.70
C SER A 501 -2.21 -19.49 16.66
N CYS A 502 -1.30 -18.57 16.32
CA CYS A 502 -1.60 -17.15 16.20
C CYS A 502 -1.71 -16.70 14.75
N VAL A 503 -2.42 -15.60 14.56
CA VAL A 503 -2.43 -14.79 13.34
C VAL A 503 -1.66 -13.50 13.64
N ILE A 504 -0.88 -13.03 12.67
CA ILE A 504 -0.31 -11.68 12.74
C ILE A 504 -1.34 -10.69 12.19
N ALA A 505 -1.68 -9.71 13.02
CA ALA A 505 -2.72 -8.72 12.78
C ALA A 505 -2.18 -7.29 12.96
N LEU A 506 -2.95 -6.31 12.48
CA LEU A 506 -2.71 -4.88 12.70
C LEU A 506 -3.71 -4.36 13.74
N ASP A 507 -3.21 -3.73 14.81
CA ASP A 507 -4.01 -2.96 15.76
C ASP A 507 -3.55 -1.49 15.72
N GLY A 508 -4.37 -0.61 15.15
CA GLY A 508 -3.99 0.77 14.84
C GLY A 508 -2.80 0.84 13.86
N ASN A 509 -1.60 1.10 14.36
CA ASN A 509 -0.34 1.07 13.59
C ASN A 509 0.71 0.10 14.18
N SER A 510 0.31 -0.77 15.11
CA SER A 510 1.20 -1.77 15.72
C SER A 510 0.88 -3.15 15.16
N ILE A 511 1.94 -3.90 14.84
CA ILE A 511 1.80 -5.32 14.53
C ILE A 511 1.62 -6.10 15.84
N VAL A 512 0.64 -6.99 15.86
CA VAL A 512 0.25 -7.79 17.03
C VAL A 512 0.06 -9.26 16.66
N ARG A 513 0.24 -10.15 17.63
CA ARG A 513 -0.08 -11.57 17.55
C ARG A 513 -1.43 -11.80 18.22
N VAL A 514 -2.41 -12.37 17.52
CA VAL A 514 -3.75 -12.66 18.04
C VAL A 514 -4.08 -14.15 17.94
N PRO A 515 -4.80 -14.76 18.89
CA PRO A 515 -5.19 -16.18 18.81
C PRO A 515 -6.09 -16.46 17.60
N LEU A 516 -5.73 -17.45 16.78
CA LEU A 516 -6.42 -17.75 15.51
C LEU A 516 -7.89 -18.11 15.72
N MET A 517 -8.18 -19.02 16.66
CA MET A 517 -9.55 -19.51 16.87
C MET A 517 -10.50 -18.42 17.35
N GLN A 518 -10.06 -17.54 18.25
CA GLN A 518 -10.87 -16.39 18.71
C GLN A 518 -11.26 -15.46 17.55
N CYS A 519 -10.38 -15.30 16.56
CA CYS A 519 -10.66 -14.50 15.36
C CYS A 519 -11.65 -15.19 14.41
N VAL A 520 -11.49 -16.51 14.21
CA VAL A 520 -12.38 -17.33 13.36
C VAL A 520 -13.79 -17.42 13.96
N GLU A 521 -13.90 -17.73 15.25
CA GLU A 521 -15.16 -17.75 16.00
C GLU A 521 -15.88 -16.40 15.94
N ARG A 522 -15.16 -15.30 16.17
CA ARG A 522 -15.73 -13.94 16.06
C ARG A 522 -16.22 -13.63 14.64
N THR A 523 -15.51 -14.10 13.61
CA THR A 523 -15.91 -13.92 12.21
C THR A 523 -17.19 -14.71 11.90
N GLN A 524 -17.31 -15.94 12.40
CA GLN A 524 -18.54 -16.75 12.30
C GLN A 524 -19.72 -16.11 13.05
N LEU A 525 -19.47 -15.47 14.20
CA LEU A 525 -20.49 -14.71 14.93
C LEU A 525 -21.03 -13.50 14.14
N VAL A 526 -20.25 -12.88 13.24
CA VAL A 526 -20.77 -11.84 12.33
C VAL A 526 -21.78 -12.43 11.36
N GLN A 527 -21.44 -13.56 10.72
CA GLN A 527 -22.37 -14.23 9.80
C GLN A 527 -23.65 -14.64 10.51
N LYS A 528 -23.53 -15.28 11.68
CA LYS A 528 -24.69 -15.66 12.50
C LYS A 528 -25.54 -14.45 12.89
N ALA A 529 -24.93 -13.32 13.27
CA ALA A 529 -25.67 -12.10 13.59
C ALA A 529 -26.43 -11.52 12.39
N MET A 530 -25.92 -11.66 11.16
CA MET A 530 -26.65 -11.27 9.94
C MET A 530 -27.79 -12.24 9.61
N GLU A 531 -27.58 -13.55 9.78
CA GLU A 531 -28.62 -14.59 9.61
C GLU A 531 -29.76 -14.42 10.63
N GLU A 532 -29.44 -14.09 11.88
CA GLU A 532 -30.38 -13.73 12.96
C GLU A 532 -30.95 -12.30 12.82
N LYS A 533 -30.63 -11.57 11.74
CA LYS A 533 -31.08 -10.18 11.44
C LYS A 533 -30.72 -9.16 12.52
N ASN A 534 -29.67 -9.41 13.30
CA ASN A 534 -29.15 -8.56 14.36
C ASN A 534 -28.04 -7.64 13.83
N TRP A 535 -28.43 -6.68 12.99
CA TRP A 535 -27.53 -5.79 12.26
C TRP A 535 -26.61 -4.96 13.18
N ASP A 536 -27.12 -4.46 14.31
CA ASP A 536 -26.33 -3.70 15.28
C ASP A 536 -25.23 -4.54 15.96
N LEU A 537 -25.46 -5.85 16.12
CA LEU A 537 -24.42 -6.77 16.58
C LEU A 537 -23.39 -7.05 15.47
N ALA A 538 -23.81 -7.25 14.22
CA ALA A 538 -22.90 -7.43 13.09
C ALA A 538 -21.95 -6.24 12.91
N VAL A 539 -22.49 -5.00 12.91
CA VAL A 539 -21.71 -3.75 12.86
C VAL A 539 -20.73 -3.65 14.04
N ARG A 540 -21.15 -4.01 15.26
CA ARG A 540 -20.29 -3.98 16.46
C ARG A 540 -19.18 -5.04 16.41
N LEU A 541 -19.47 -6.23 15.88
CA LEU A 541 -18.50 -7.32 15.77
C LEU A 541 -17.40 -7.00 14.77
N ARG A 542 -17.74 -6.37 13.62
CA ARG A 542 -16.78 -5.76 12.66
C ARG A 542 -15.87 -4.71 13.28
N GLY A 543 -16.32 -4.06 14.36
CA GLY A 543 -15.48 -3.20 15.20
C GLY A 543 -15.57 -1.70 14.92
N ARG A 544 -14.92 -0.93 15.79
CA ARG A 544 -15.11 0.53 15.92
C ARG A 544 -14.77 1.32 14.65
N SER A 545 -13.81 0.87 13.86
CA SER A 545 -13.43 1.52 12.60
C SER A 545 -14.56 1.42 11.56
N PHE A 546 -15.15 0.23 11.40
CA PHE A 546 -16.32 0.02 10.53
C PHE A 546 -17.53 0.81 11.03
N GLN A 547 -17.83 0.74 12.33
CA GLN A 547 -18.94 1.49 12.94
C GLN A 547 -18.80 3.00 12.70
N ARG A 548 -17.63 3.60 12.99
CA ARG A 548 -17.45 5.06 12.81
C ARG A 548 -17.53 5.47 11.34
N ASN A 549 -16.99 4.67 10.42
CA ASN A 549 -17.13 4.92 8.98
C ASN A 549 -18.61 4.90 8.56
N LEU A 550 -19.41 3.95 9.08
CA LEU A 550 -20.85 3.87 8.82
C LEU A 550 -21.63 5.05 9.42
N GLU A 551 -21.25 5.53 10.60
CA GLU A 551 -21.82 6.72 11.25
C GLU A 551 -21.48 7.99 10.45
N THR A 552 -20.22 8.19 10.05
CA THR A 552 -19.79 9.28 9.17
C THR A 552 -20.51 9.24 7.82
N TYR A 553 -20.71 8.05 7.23
CA TYR A 553 -21.46 7.88 5.98
C TYR A 553 -22.93 8.29 6.14
N LYS A 554 -23.61 7.83 7.20
CA LYS A 554 -25.00 8.20 7.53
C LYS A 554 -25.20 9.71 7.75
N LEU A 555 -24.15 10.44 8.13
CA LEU A 555 -24.17 11.90 8.22
C LEU A 555 -23.94 12.57 6.85
N LEU A 556 -22.83 12.23 6.17
CA LEU A 556 -22.41 12.88 4.93
C LEU A 556 -23.28 12.56 3.70
N ALA A 557 -24.04 11.47 3.73
CA ALA A 557 -24.96 11.09 2.66
C ALA A 557 -26.20 12.00 2.57
N LYS A 558 -26.65 12.62 3.67
CA LYS A 558 -27.89 13.42 3.69
C LYS A 558 -27.83 14.53 2.62
N LEU A 559 -28.91 14.75 1.87
CA LEU A 559 -28.94 15.80 0.82
C LEU A 559 -29.08 17.22 1.34
N ARG A 560 -29.48 17.34 2.60
CA ARG A 560 -29.77 18.59 3.31
C ARG A 560 -29.32 18.42 4.76
N PRO A 561 -28.93 19.49 5.45
CA PRO A 561 -28.74 19.44 6.90
C PRO A 561 -30.05 18.96 7.58
N PRO A 562 -29.98 18.14 8.65
CA PRO A 562 -31.16 17.61 9.31
C PRO A 562 -31.93 18.70 10.05
N THR A 563 -33.26 18.60 10.05
CA THR A 563 -34.18 19.57 10.65
C THR A 563 -34.11 19.53 12.19
N GLU A 564 -33.28 20.40 12.77
CA GLU A 564 -33.16 20.82 14.19
C GLU A 564 -32.99 19.74 15.28
N LYS A 565 -33.87 18.74 15.33
CA LYS A 565 -33.92 17.69 16.36
C LYS A 565 -32.64 16.84 16.35
N GLY A 566 -31.73 17.12 17.29
CA GLY A 566 -30.49 16.37 17.51
C GLY A 566 -29.21 17.04 17.00
N ASN A 567 -29.20 18.35 16.76
CA ASN A 567 -27.94 19.06 16.50
C ASN A 567 -27.03 19.13 17.75
N LEU A 568 -25.70 19.07 17.56
CA LEU A 568 -24.74 19.18 18.67
C LEU A 568 -24.73 20.59 19.29
N SER A 569 -25.01 21.61 18.47
CA SER A 569 -25.09 23.03 18.84
C SER A 569 -26.23 23.37 19.80
N GLY A 570 -27.24 22.51 19.95
CA GLY A 570 -28.39 22.77 20.84
C GLY A 570 -29.29 23.92 20.37
N GLY A 571 -29.33 24.20 19.06
CA GLY A 571 -30.08 25.30 18.46
C GLY A 571 -29.28 26.58 18.21
N HIS A 572 -28.11 26.74 18.83
CA HIS A 572 -27.24 27.90 18.59
C HIS A 572 -26.62 27.88 17.18
N VAL A 573 -26.42 29.07 16.58
CA VAL A 573 -25.73 29.24 15.29
C VAL A 573 -24.33 29.77 15.56
N PHE A 574 -23.33 28.88 15.51
CA PHE A 574 -21.92 29.24 15.62
C PHE A 574 -21.30 29.52 14.25
N THR A 575 -20.36 30.46 14.17
CA THR A 575 -19.60 30.78 12.96
C THR A 575 -18.23 30.11 12.99
N LEU A 576 -18.06 29.05 12.22
CA LEU A 576 -16.82 28.26 12.17
C LEU A 576 -15.99 28.61 10.92
N ALA A 577 -14.70 28.89 11.11
CA ALA A 577 -13.77 29.15 10.02
C ALA A 577 -12.94 27.90 9.67
N VAL A 578 -12.62 27.72 8.39
CA VAL A 578 -11.69 26.69 7.88
C VAL A 578 -10.66 27.30 6.93
N MET A 579 -9.40 26.88 7.06
CA MET A 579 -8.33 27.27 6.14
C MET A 579 -7.26 26.19 6.01
N ASN A 580 -6.58 26.19 4.86
CA ASN A 580 -5.43 25.31 4.58
C ASN A 580 -4.13 26.11 4.77
N VAL A 581 -3.10 25.53 5.40
CA VAL A 581 -1.82 26.23 5.73
C VAL A 581 -0.60 25.32 5.53
N GLY A 582 0.44 25.83 4.88
CA GLY A 582 1.70 25.13 4.62
C GLY A 582 1.95 24.83 3.15
N ALA A 583 2.41 23.61 2.84
CA ALA A 583 2.51 23.09 1.47
C ALA A 583 1.22 22.33 1.10
N PRO A 584 0.81 22.30 -0.19
CA PRO A 584 -0.30 21.47 -0.62
C PRO A 584 -0.02 19.98 -0.43
N ALA A 585 -1.05 19.23 -0.04
CA ALA A 585 -1.00 17.78 0.11
C ALA A 585 -2.35 17.17 -0.27
N CYS A 586 -2.34 15.98 -0.86
CA CYS A 586 -3.56 15.27 -1.21
C CYS A 586 -4.44 15.00 0.02
N GLY A 587 -5.75 15.21 -0.12
CA GLY A 587 -6.73 15.06 0.97
C GLY A 587 -7.14 16.37 1.67
N MET A 588 -6.45 17.51 1.46
CA MET A 588 -6.90 18.82 1.98
C MET A 588 -8.34 19.13 1.57
N ASN A 589 -8.68 18.97 0.28
CA ASN A 589 -10.02 19.23 -0.24
C ASN A 589 -11.09 18.30 0.37
N ALA A 590 -10.75 17.03 0.62
CA ALA A 590 -11.63 16.07 1.29
C ALA A 590 -11.90 16.44 2.77
N ALA A 591 -10.89 16.95 3.47
CA ALA A 591 -11.04 17.48 4.83
C ALA A 591 -11.95 18.72 4.86
N VAL A 592 -11.71 19.72 4.00
CA VAL A 592 -12.56 20.93 3.91
C VAL A 592 -14.01 20.54 3.61
N ARG A 593 -14.24 19.65 2.65
CA ARG A 593 -15.57 19.15 2.29
C ARG A 593 -16.31 18.51 3.48
N SER A 594 -15.65 17.59 4.16
CA SER A 594 -16.26 16.88 5.30
C SER A 594 -16.53 17.83 6.46
N PHE A 595 -15.63 18.80 6.70
CA PHE A 595 -15.84 19.86 7.68
C PHE A 595 -17.08 20.70 7.36
N VAL A 596 -17.16 21.26 6.14
CA VAL A 596 -18.29 22.10 5.69
C VAL A 596 -19.62 21.36 5.83
N ARG A 597 -19.73 20.13 5.29
CA ARG A 597 -20.99 19.37 5.36
C ARG A 597 -21.39 18.97 6.78
N ASN A 598 -20.45 18.56 7.64
CA ASN A 598 -20.80 18.22 9.02
C ASN A 598 -21.15 19.47 9.86
N ALA A 599 -20.49 20.61 9.66
CA ALA A 599 -20.79 21.86 10.37
C ALA A 599 -22.17 22.42 9.97
N LEU A 600 -22.50 22.42 8.68
CA LEU A 600 -23.85 22.76 8.20
C LEU A 600 -24.91 21.80 8.78
N CYS A 601 -24.60 20.49 8.89
CA CYS A 601 -25.45 19.51 9.57
C CYS A 601 -25.70 19.78 11.07
N HIS A 602 -24.97 20.71 11.69
CA HIS A 602 -25.14 21.13 13.08
C HIS A 602 -25.57 22.61 13.21
N ASN A 603 -26.18 23.18 12.15
CA ASN A 603 -26.68 24.56 12.15
C ASN A 603 -25.60 25.63 12.34
N CYS A 604 -24.34 25.33 12.00
CA CYS A 604 -23.24 26.28 12.04
C CYS A 604 -23.07 26.99 10.69
N LYS A 605 -22.80 28.30 10.73
CA LYS A 605 -22.33 29.08 9.58
C LYS A 605 -20.87 28.71 9.32
N VAL A 606 -20.49 28.48 8.06
CA VAL A 606 -19.11 28.07 7.72
C VAL A 606 -18.44 29.09 6.80
N LEU A 607 -17.24 29.53 7.19
CA LEU A 607 -16.41 30.48 6.47
C LEU A 607 -15.12 29.81 6.00
N ALA A 608 -14.91 29.68 4.69
CA ALA A 608 -13.64 29.25 4.14
C ALA A 608 -12.76 30.45 3.82
N VAL A 609 -11.58 30.50 4.45
CA VAL A 609 -10.57 31.52 4.20
C VAL A 609 -9.70 31.04 3.04
N LYS A 610 -9.55 31.89 2.01
CA LYS A 610 -8.66 31.63 0.88
C LYS A 610 -7.24 32.11 1.20
N ASP A 611 -6.23 31.53 0.57
CA ASP A 611 -4.82 31.95 0.66
C ASP A 611 -4.26 32.06 2.10
N SER A 612 -4.69 31.17 2.98
CA SER A 612 -4.23 31.07 4.38
C SER A 612 -4.35 32.41 5.14
N PHE A 613 -3.36 32.74 5.98
CA PHE A 613 -3.36 34.00 6.73
C PHE A 613 -3.21 35.25 5.84
N GLU A 614 -2.57 35.15 4.67
CA GLU A 614 -2.46 36.32 3.77
C GLU A 614 -3.80 36.70 3.14
N GLY A 615 -4.66 35.73 2.81
CA GLY A 615 -6.04 36.03 2.41
C GLY A 615 -6.92 36.45 3.58
N LEU A 616 -6.75 35.88 4.78
CA LEU A 616 -7.45 36.36 5.99
C LEU A 616 -7.20 37.85 6.24
N MET A 617 -5.92 38.28 6.23
CA MET A 617 -5.52 39.68 6.42
C MET A 617 -6.02 40.63 5.31
N LYS A 618 -6.50 40.09 4.18
CA LYS A 618 -7.13 40.82 3.06
C LYS A 618 -8.66 40.75 3.10
N GLY A 619 -9.27 40.02 4.04
CA GLY A 619 -10.70 39.74 4.07
C GLY A 619 -11.18 38.75 2.99
N ASN A 620 -10.28 37.98 2.37
CA ASN A 620 -10.60 37.02 1.30
C ASN A 620 -11.24 35.74 1.86
N VAL A 621 -12.50 35.85 2.27
CA VAL A 621 -13.27 34.80 2.96
C VAL A 621 -14.59 34.56 2.23
N GLN A 622 -14.92 33.29 2.00
CA GLN A 622 -16.16 32.85 1.36
C GLN A 622 -17.05 32.12 2.37
N GLU A 623 -18.33 32.47 2.41
CA GLU A 623 -19.34 31.68 3.10
C GLU A 623 -19.66 30.41 2.29
N MET A 624 -19.62 29.25 2.95
CA MET A 624 -19.66 27.95 2.30
C MET A 624 -21.03 27.27 2.43
N ASN A 625 -21.64 26.96 1.29
CA ASN A 625 -22.90 26.26 1.17
C ASN A 625 -22.70 24.76 0.98
N TRP A 626 -23.78 23.98 1.10
CA TRP A 626 -23.76 22.52 0.97
C TRP A 626 -23.19 22.02 -0.37
N CYS A 627 -23.51 22.74 -1.45
CA CYS A 627 -23.15 22.39 -2.81
C CYS A 627 -21.71 22.80 -3.19
N ASP A 628 -21.16 23.83 -2.55
CA ASP A 628 -19.88 24.47 -2.93
C ASP A 628 -18.69 23.50 -2.85
N VAL A 629 -18.76 22.50 -1.96
CA VAL A 629 -17.74 21.48 -1.72
C VAL A 629 -17.99 20.13 -2.42
N SER A 630 -18.87 20.10 -3.43
CA SER A 630 -19.23 18.85 -4.13
C SER A 630 -18.13 18.40 -5.10
N ASN A 631 -17.82 17.10 -5.11
CA ASN A 631 -16.72 16.48 -5.87
C ASN A 631 -15.30 16.91 -5.42
N TRP A 632 -15.16 17.67 -4.33
CA TRP A 632 -13.86 18.10 -3.80
C TRP A 632 -13.01 16.94 -3.28
N SER A 633 -13.60 15.79 -2.92
CA SER A 633 -12.88 14.66 -2.31
C SER A 633 -11.83 14.03 -3.23
N MET A 634 -11.99 14.15 -4.54
CA MET A 634 -11.17 13.41 -5.52
C MET A 634 -9.84 14.11 -5.86
N PHE A 635 -9.84 15.44 -5.88
CA PHE A 635 -8.73 16.26 -6.37
C PHE A 635 -7.64 16.46 -5.32
N GLY A 636 -6.37 16.37 -5.75
CA GLY A 636 -5.22 16.81 -4.97
C GLY A 636 -5.11 18.34 -4.84
N GLY A 637 -4.03 18.81 -4.24
CA GLY A 637 -3.79 20.25 -4.02
C GLY A 637 -4.74 20.89 -2.99
N SER A 638 -5.02 22.18 -3.17
CA SER A 638 -5.92 22.96 -2.30
C SER A 638 -6.77 23.96 -3.11
N PHE A 639 -8.08 23.77 -3.13
CA PHE A 639 -9.02 24.70 -3.77
C PHE A 639 -9.25 26.00 -2.97
N LEU A 640 -8.82 26.06 -1.71
CA LEU A 640 -8.76 27.31 -0.93
C LEU A 640 -7.46 28.09 -1.19
N GLY A 641 -6.54 27.58 -2.01
CA GLY A 641 -5.13 27.97 -1.94
C GLY A 641 -4.48 27.46 -0.65
N THR A 642 -3.16 27.58 -0.53
CA THR A 642 -2.43 27.30 0.73
C THR A 642 -1.05 27.93 0.68
N GLN A 643 -0.60 28.50 1.79
CA GLN A 643 0.67 29.20 1.91
C GLN A 643 1.40 28.84 3.21
N LYS A 644 2.73 28.96 3.20
CA LYS A 644 3.60 28.79 4.37
C LYS A 644 3.68 30.04 5.27
N SER A 645 2.72 30.96 5.15
CA SER A 645 2.66 32.21 5.91
C SER A 645 2.26 31.97 7.37
N LEU A 646 3.09 32.39 8.33
CA LEU A 646 2.71 32.41 9.75
C LEU A 646 2.00 33.72 10.12
N PRO A 647 1.09 33.73 11.12
CA PRO A 647 0.36 34.93 11.55
C PRO A 647 1.25 36.03 12.19
N THR A 648 2.52 35.72 12.50
CA THR A 648 3.47 36.66 13.12
C THR A 648 3.74 37.93 12.30
N LYS A 649 3.61 37.90 10.97
CA LYS A 649 3.87 39.07 10.11
C LYS A 649 2.98 40.27 10.40
N ASN A 650 1.71 40.05 10.79
CA ASN A 650 0.79 41.10 11.20
C ASN A 650 -0.38 40.50 12.02
N ILE A 651 -0.08 40.17 13.28
CA ILE A 651 -1.03 39.49 14.17
C ILE A 651 -2.26 40.35 14.48
N GLU A 652 -2.11 41.68 14.48
CA GLU A 652 -3.18 42.65 14.74
C GLU A 652 -4.27 42.62 13.66
N LYS A 653 -3.89 42.52 12.37
CA LYS A 653 -4.87 42.34 11.27
C LYS A 653 -5.57 40.97 11.32
N VAL A 654 -4.90 39.93 11.79
CA VAL A 654 -5.55 38.62 12.00
C VAL A 654 -6.63 38.74 13.09
N VAL A 655 -6.30 39.40 14.20
CA VAL A 655 -7.23 39.70 15.31
C VAL A 655 -8.40 40.58 14.85
N GLU A 656 -8.13 41.64 14.09
CA GLU A 656 -9.15 42.52 13.51
C GLU A 656 -10.15 41.73 12.65
N GLN A 657 -9.65 40.85 11.77
CA GLN A 657 -10.50 40.08 10.86
C GLN A 657 -11.29 38.98 11.58
N LEU A 658 -10.72 38.32 12.60
CA LEU A 658 -11.47 37.40 13.49
C LEU A 658 -12.63 38.13 14.18
N ARG A 659 -12.41 39.36 14.67
CA ARG A 659 -13.44 40.20 15.29
C ARG A 659 -14.52 40.62 14.29
N ASN A 660 -14.13 41.07 13.10
CA ASN A 660 -15.04 41.57 12.06
C ASN A 660 -15.93 40.44 11.50
N LEU A 661 -15.35 39.26 11.28
CA LEU A 661 -16.04 38.07 10.77
C LEU A 661 -16.81 37.30 11.86
N LYS A 662 -16.65 37.66 13.14
CA LYS A 662 -17.28 37.03 14.31
C LYS A 662 -17.06 35.51 14.35
N ILE A 663 -15.81 35.06 14.18
CA ILE A 663 -15.47 33.64 14.15
C ILE A 663 -15.48 33.08 15.57
N ASP A 664 -16.36 32.11 15.83
CA ASP A 664 -16.55 31.43 17.14
C ASP A 664 -15.61 30.22 17.32
N GLY A 665 -15.01 29.71 16.24
CA GLY A 665 -14.11 28.56 16.26
C GLY A 665 -13.38 28.36 14.93
N LEU A 666 -12.17 27.79 14.96
CA LEU A 666 -11.26 27.74 13.82
C LEU A 666 -10.68 26.33 13.57
N PHE A 667 -10.72 25.89 12.31
CA PHE A 667 -10.13 24.65 11.83
C PHE A 667 -8.97 24.91 10.85
N LEU A 668 -7.78 24.41 11.20
CA LEU A 668 -6.53 24.58 10.47
C LEU A 668 -6.10 23.25 9.88
N ILE A 669 -6.10 23.12 8.55
CA ILE A 669 -5.67 21.89 7.85
C ILE A 669 -4.27 22.12 7.29
N GLY A 670 -3.27 21.34 7.72
CA GLY A 670 -1.92 21.56 7.18
C GLY A 670 -0.74 20.96 7.93
N GLY A 671 0.44 21.40 7.50
CA GLY A 671 1.73 20.89 7.95
C GLY A 671 2.22 21.53 9.25
N PHE A 672 3.55 21.55 9.43
CA PHE A 672 4.18 22.15 10.62
C PHE A 672 3.83 23.64 10.76
N GLU A 673 3.64 24.36 9.65
CA GLU A 673 3.15 25.74 9.65
C GLU A 673 1.73 25.89 10.25
N ALA A 674 0.83 24.91 10.08
CA ALA A 674 -0.51 24.95 10.67
C ALA A 674 -0.46 24.77 12.20
N PHE A 675 0.32 23.76 12.64
CA PHE A 675 0.63 23.52 14.05
C PHE A 675 1.24 24.76 14.72
N HIS A 676 2.32 25.31 14.14
CA HIS A 676 3.01 26.47 14.67
C HIS A 676 2.13 27.74 14.67
N SER A 677 1.32 27.96 13.63
CA SER A 677 0.37 29.09 13.60
C SER A 677 -0.66 29.01 14.72
N CYS A 678 -1.20 27.83 15.00
CA CYS A 678 -2.14 27.63 16.09
C CYS A 678 -1.48 27.79 17.47
N LEU A 679 -0.22 27.36 17.62
CA LEU A 679 0.57 27.62 18.84
C LEU A 679 0.76 29.13 19.07
N ILE A 680 1.16 29.88 18.04
CA ILE A 680 1.33 31.35 18.11
C ILE A 680 0.03 32.03 18.55
N MET A 681 -1.13 31.60 18.02
CA MET A 681 -2.44 32.15 18.41
C MET A 681 -2.79 31.78 19.87
N ALA A 682 -2.57 30.52 20.27
CA ALA A 682 -2.84 30.06 21.62
C ALA A 682 -1.96 30.76 22.69
N GLU A 683 -0.68 31.01 22.39
CA GLU A 683 0.26 31.72 23.27
C GLU A 683 0.02 33.24 23.36
N ASN A 684 -0.85 33.81 22.52
CA ASN A 684 -1.19 35.24 22.56
C ASN A 684 -2.65 35.52 22.99
N ARG A 685 -3.37 34.50 23.50
CA ARG A 685 -4.72 34.63 24.06
C ARG A 685 -4.84 35.66 25.18
N ASP A 686 -3.82 35.75 26.05
CA ASP A 686 -3.80 36.73 27.15
C ASP A 686 -3.71 38.19 26.67
N LYS A 687 -3.29 38.42 25.41
CA LYS A 687 -3.22 39.75 24.77
C LYS A 687 -4.45 40.03 23.90
N TYR A 688 -4.95 39.02 23.19
CA TYR A 688 -6.02 39.17 22.21
C TYR A 688 -7.16 38.19 22.49
N LYS A 689 -8.27 38.72 23.00
CA LYS A 689 -9.48 37.94 23.35
C LYS A 689 -10.07 37.21 22.14
N GLU A 690 -9.80 37.67 20.93
CA GLU A 690 -10.19 37.06 19.66
C GLU A 690 -9.52 35.69 19.41
N PHE A 691 -8.41 35.36 20.08
CA PHE A 691 -7.81 34.02 20.04
C PHE A 691 -8.39 33.08 21.12
N CYS A 692 -9.23 33.58 22.03
CA CYS A 692 -9.90 32.77 23.05
C CYS A 692 -11.11 32.01 22.50
N ILE A 693 -10.93 31.38 21.34
CA ILE A 693 -11.91 30.52 20.67
C ILE A 693 -11.37 29.08 20.59
N PRO A 694 -12.23 28.06 20.45
CA PRO A 694 -11.79 26.70 20.12
C PRO A 694 -11.04 26.67 18.78
N MET A 695 -9.86 26.06 18.78
CA MET A 695 -9.00 25.90 17.62
C MET A 695 -8.57 24.44 17.49
N MET A 696 -8.66 23.88 16.27
CA MET A 696 -8.17 22.54 15.98
C MET A 696 -7.27 22.50 14.75
N VAL A 697 -6.12 21.82 14.86
CA VAL A 697 -5.21 21.49 13.75
C VAL A 697 -5.43 20.05 13.29
N LEU A 698 -5.63 19.86 11.98
CA LEU A 698 -5.55 18.56 11.31
C LEU A 698 -4.20 18.44 10.57
N PRO A 699 -3.29 17.55 11.00
CA PRO A 699 -2.04 17.26 10.30
C PRO A 699 -2.27 16.81 8.84
N CYS A 700 -1.83 17.64 7.89
CA CYS A 700 -1.91 17.39 6.47
C CYS A 700 -0.62 17.84 5.77
N THR A 701 0.23 16.87 5.41
CA THR A 701 1.55 17.07 4.78
C THR A 701 2.02 15.74 4.20
N ILE A 702 2.82 15.77 3.14
CA ILE A 702 3.47 14.57 2.59
C ILE A 702 4.56 14.02 3.51
N SER A 703 5.26 14.88 4.24
CA SER A 703 6.49 14.52 4.97
C SER A 703 6.26 13.74 6.27
N ASN A 704 5.02 13.68 6.77
CA ASN A 704 4.66 13.13 8.08
C ASN A 704 5.50 13.67 9.26
N ASN A 705 5.90 14.94 9.18
CA ASN A 705 6.79 15.62 10.13
C ASN A 705 6.03 16.42 11.21
N VAL A 706 4.70 16.28 11.30
CA VAL A 706 3.87 17.01 12.27
C VAL A 706 3.78 16.22 13.58
N PRO A 707 4.21 16.78 14.72
CA PRO A 707 4.20 16.06 15.99
C PRO A 707 2.79 15.77 16.51
N GLY A 708 2.67 14.76 17.39
CA GLY A 708 1.40 14.34 18.00
C GLY A 708 0.54 13.37 17.17
N THR A 709 0.93 13.04 15.92
CA THR A 709 0.24 12.03 15.09
C THR A 709 1.20 10.95 14.56
N SER A 710 0.67 9.75 14.32
CA SER A 710 1.36 8.68 13.57
C SER A 710 1.32 8.89 12.06
N PHE A 711 0.25 9.53 11.57
CA PHE A 711 0.00 9.76 10.14
C PHE A 711 -0.58 11.16 9.92
N SER A 712 -0.07 11.87 8.92
CA SER A 712 -0.67 13.08 8.37
C SER A 712 -1.38 12.78 7.05
N VAL A 713 -2.48 13.48 6.79
CA VAL A 713 -3.20 13.40 5.52
C VAL A 713 -2.28 13.82 4.37
N GLY A 714 -2.19 12.98 3.34
CA GLY A 714 -1.37 13.17 2.14
C GLY A 714 -0.07 12.36 2.14
N SER A 715 0.32 11.75 3.27
CA SER A 715 1.57 10.99 3.36
C SER A 715 1.48 9.61 2.71
N ASP A 716 0.30 8.99 2.66
CA ASP A 716 0.10 7.73 1.93
C ASP A 716 0.09 7.96 0.41
N THR A 717 -0.54 9.04 -0.07
CA THR A 717 -0.50 9.44 -1.48
C THR A 717 0.95 9.63 -1.95
N ALA A 718 1.77 10.32 -1.15
CA ALA A 718 3.19 10.51 -1.46
C ALA A 718 3.96 9.18 -1.53
N LEU A 719 3.74 8.26 -0.58
CA LEU A 719 4.39 6.94 -0.59
C LEU A 719 3.99 6.10 -1.80
N ASN A 720 2.71 6.16 -2.24
CA ASN A 720 2.24 5.46 -3.43
C ASN A 720 2.89 6.01 -4.70
N GLU A 721 2.98 7.34 -4.88
CA GLU A 721 3.65 7.93 -6.05
C GLU A 721 5.15 7.64 -6.07
N ILE A 722 5.83 7.73 -4.92
CA ILE A 722 7.25 7.35 -4.81
C ILE A 722 7.42 5.87 -5.21
N CYS A 723 6.55 4.96 -4.74
CA CYS A 723 6.61 3.55 -5.14
C CYS A 723 6.36 3.35 -6.65
N ASN A 724 5.39 4.03 -7.24
CA ASN A 724 5.08 3.98 -8.66
C ASN A 724 6.26 4.49 -9.53
N LEU A 725 6.97 5.52 -9.07
CA LEU A 725 8.15 6.06 -9.74
C LEU A 725 9.36 5.13 -9.57
N ILE A 726 9.60 4.58 -8.38
CA ILE A 726 10.67 3.59 -8.15
C ILE A 726 10.42 2.32 -8.98
N ASP A 727 9.18 1.85 -9.13
CA ASP A 727 8.88 0.66 -9.93
C ASP A 727 9.22 0.85 -11.42
N LYS A 728 8.99 2.04 -11.98
CA LYS A 728 9.45 2.44 -13.32
C LYS A 728 10.99 2.46 -13.39
N VAL A 729 11.66 2.99 -12.36
CA VAL A 729 13.13 2.99 -12.25
C VAL A 729 13.71 1.56 -12.18
N LYS A 730 13.09 0.64 -11.41
CA LYS A 730 13.47 -0.78 -11.38
C LYS A 730 13.39 -1.42 -12.76
N GLN A 731 12.33 -1.15 -13.52
CA GLN A 731 12.17 -1.70 -14.86
C GLN A 731 13.30 -1.24 -15.80
N SER A 732 13.69 0.04 -15.75
CA SER A 732 14.88 0.56 -16.44
C SER A 732 16.19 -0.09 -15.95
N ALA A 733 16.33 -0.31 -14.63
CA ALA A 733 17.49 -0.97 -14.03
C ALA A 733 17.61 -2.47 -14.39
N ILE A 734 16.50 -3.13 -14.73
CA ILE A 734 16.49 -4.53 -15.19
C ILE A 734 16.90 -4.61 -16.66
N GLY A 735 16.53 -3.60 -17.47
CA GLY A 735 16.96 -3.47 -18.86
C GLY A 735 18.47 -3.25 -19.01
N THR A 736 19.08 -2.37 -18.19
CA THR A 736 20.54 -2.18 -18.18
C THR A 736 21.21 -2.79 -16.94
N LYS A 737 21.85 -3.94 -17.14
CA LYS A 737 22.60 -4.68 -16.11
C LYS A 737 23.64 -3.81 -15.38
N ARG A 738 23.84 -4.08 -14.09
CA ARG A 738 24.78 -3.41 -13.18
C ARG A 738 24.57 -1.90 -13.09
N ARG A 739 23.37 -1.49 -12.69
CA ARG A 739 23.03 -0.08 -12.46
C ARG A 739 22.62 0.20 -11.01
N VAL A 740 23.17 1.28 -10.45
CA VAL A 740 22.80 1.86 -9.16
C VAL A 740 21.93 3.09 -9.42
N PHE A 741 20.81 3.20 -8.73
CA PHE A 741 19.99 4.40 -8.71
C PHE A 741 19.97 5.04 -7.32
N ILE A 742 20.31 6.32 -7.27
CA ILE A 742 20.13 7.17 -6.08
C ILE A 742 18.85 7.99 -6.32
N VAL A 743 17.82 7.73 -5.53
CA VAL A 743 16.50 8.35 -5.69
C VAL A 743 16.28 9.34 -4.55
N GLU A 744 16.16 10.62 -4.90
CA GLU A 744 15.94 11.69 -3.93
C GLU A 744 14.45 11.89 -3.66
N THR A 745 14.06 11.80 -2.39
CA THR A 745 12.69 12.05 -1.91
C THR A 745 12.61 13.37 -1.15
N MET A 746 11.44 14.00 -1.20
CA MET A 746 11.11 15.09 -0.30
C MET A 746 10.91 14.57 1.13
N GLY A 747 10.87 15.48 2.09
CA GLY A 747 10.65 15.20 3.51
C GLY A 747 11.12 16.31 4.46
N GLY A 748 11.84 17.31 3.95
CA GLY A 748 12.69 18.18 4.73
C GLY A 748 13.72 17.35 5.48
N TYR A 749 13.84 17.60 6.78
CA TYR A 749 14.68 16.81 7.68
C TYR A 749 14.03 15.47 8.11
N CYS A 750 12.82 15.13 7.65
CA CYS A 750 12.14 13.91 8.06
C CYS A 750 12.41 12.74 7.09
N GLY A 751 13.05 11.69 7.57
CA GLY A 751 13.38 10.48 6.82
C GLY A 751 12.20 9.52 6.55
N TYR A 752 10.97 9.90 6.90
CA TYR A 752 9.77 9.07 6.79
C TYR A 752 9.54 8.56 5.36
N LEU A 753 9.49 9.47 4.38
CA LEU A 753 9.24 9.13 2.98
C LEU A 753 10.36 8.27 2.41
N ALA A 754 11.63 8.63 2.66
CA ALA A 754 12.79 7.84 2.24
C ALA A 754 12.77 6.41 2.84
N THR A 755 12.49 6.27 4.14
CA THR A 755 12.51 4.97 4.84
C THR A 755 11.34 4.06 4.46
N LEU A 756 10.11 4.58 4.47
CA LEU A 756 8.95 3.75 4.13
C LEU A 756 8.90 3.43 2.64
N SER A 757 9.27 4.35 1.75
CA SER A 757 9.38 4.02 0.32
C SER A 757 10.51 3.03 0.04
N ALA A 758 11.63 3.08 0.76
CA ALA A 758 12.66 2.05 0.67
C ALA A 758 12.13 0.66 1.06
N LEU A 759 11.39 0.56 2.18
CA LEU A 759 10.81 -0.70 2.65
C LEU A 759 9.70 -1.22 1.70
N ALA A 760 8.80 -0.34 1.25
CA ALA A 760 7.69 -0.65 0.35
C ALA A 760 8.15 -1.01 -1.07
N SER A 761 9.19 -0.33 -1.60
CA SER A 761 9.76 -0.66 -2.90
C SER A 761 10.77 -1.81 -2.83
N GLY A 762 11.30 -2.14 -1.65
CA GLY A 762 12.41 -3.08 -1.52
C GLY A 762 13.69 -2.53 -2.15
N ALA A 763 14.00 -1.26 -1.87
CA ALA A 763 15.31 -0.66 -2.06
C ALA A 763 16.34 -1.29 -1.10
N ASP A 764 17.62 -1.01 -1.35
CA ASP A 764 18.74 -1.71 -0.73
C ASP A 764 19.42 -0.87 0.39
N ASN A 765 19.33 0.46 0.33
CA ASN A 765 19.70 1.37 1.43
C ASN A 765 18.85 2.67 1.40
N ALA A 766 18.87 3.46 2.47
CA ALA A 766 18.13 4.72 2.57
C ALA A 766 18.82 5.74 3.51
N TYR A 767 19.47 6.77 2.95
CA TYR A 767 20.08 7.87 3.71
C TYR A 767 19.02 8.87 4.20
N ILE A 768 19.05 9.18 5.50
CA ILE A 768 18.11 10.08 6.19
C ILE A 768 18.88 11.01 7.15
N PHE A 769 18.21 12.01 7.71
CA PHE A 769 18.85 12.98 8.62
C PHE A 769 18.99 12.40 10.04
N GLU A 770 18.04 11.55 10.44
CA GLU A 770 17.96 10.95 11.78
C GLU A 770 18.96 9.79 12.01
N GLU A 771 19.69 9.39 10.96
CA GLU A 771 20.83 8.47 11.01
C GLU A 771 22.04 9.14 10.35
N PRO A 772 22.87 9.90 11.09
CA PRO A 772 24.07 10.51 10.54
C PRO A 772 25.03 9.45 9.96
N PHE A 773 25.60 9.79 8.80
CA PHE A 773 26.50 8.94 8.03
C PHE A 773 27.72 9.76 7.55
N THR A 774 28.87 9.11 7.40
CA THR A 774 30.17 9.70 7.05
C THR A 774 30.60 9.38 5.62
N VAL A 775 31.73 9.93 5.16
CA VAL A 775 32.31 9.55 3.86
C VAL A 775 32.77 8.08 3.85
N ASP A 776 33.25 7.54 4.97
CA ASP A 776 33.70 6.15 5.05
C ASP A 776 32.54 5.15 5.05
N ASP A 777 31.38 5.52 5.61
CA ASP A 777 30.12 4.80 5.44
C ASP A 777 29.73 4.69 3.95
N ILE A 778 29.73 5.82 3.24
CA ILE A 778 29.41 5.90 1.80
C ILE A 778 30.42 5.09 0.96
N LYS A 779 31.69 5.02 1.39
CA LYS A 779 32.72 4.18 0.76
C LYS A 779 32.52 2.68 1.05
N GLU A 780 32.04 2.30 2.22
CA GLU A 780 31.67 0.91 2.51
C GLU A 780 30.40 0.50 1.73
N ASP A 781 29.43 1.41 1.57
CA ASP A 781 28.29 1.20 0.66
C ASP A 781 28.76 0.85 -0.77
N VAL A 782 29.75 1.57 -1.33
CA VAL A 782 30.34 1.24 -2.65
C VAL A 782 30.92 -0.18 -2.66
N ARG A 783 31.65 -0.60 -1.63
CA ARG A 783 32.23 -1.96 -1.53
C ARG A 783 31.13 -3.03 -1.41
N VAL A 784 30.09 -2.77 -0.63
CA VAL A 784 28.92 -3.66 -0.48
C VAL A 784 28.18 -3.81 -1.81
N ILE A 785 28.02 -2.72 -2.57
CA ILE A 785 27.41 -2.72 -3.90
C ILE A 785 28.25 -3.52 -4.89
N ALA A 786 29.55 -3.23 -5.00
CA ALA A 786 30.49 -3.97 -5.86
C ALA A 786 30.42 -5.48 -5.59
N GLN A 787 30.56 -5.87 -4.32
CA GLN A 787 30.42 -7.27 -3.91
C GLN A 787 29.05 -7.88 -4.25
N LYS A 788 27.94 -7.15 -4.11
CA LYS A 788 26.60 -7.63 -4.48
C LYS A 788 26.47 -7.82 -5.99
N MET A 789 27.01 -6.90 -6.80
CA MET A 789 27.02 -6.97 -8.28
C MET A 789 27.86 -8.17 -8.77
N VAL A 790 29.04 -8.40 -8.18
CA VAL A 790 29.88 -9.59 -8.45
C VAL A 790 29.15 -10.89 -8.09
N LYS A 791 28.38 -10.89 -6.98
CA LYS A 791 27.53 -12.02 -6.55
C LYS A 791 26.22 -12.17 -7.37
N GLY A 792 26.11 -11.48 -8.52
CA GLY A 792 25.06 -11.66 -9.51
C GLY A 792 23.85 -10.73 -9.37
N VAL A 793 23.83 -9.80 -8.41
CA VAL A 793 22.80 -8.75 -8.34
C VAL A 793 22.94 -7.84 -9.58
N GLN A 794 21.81 -7.42 -10.18
CA GLN A 794 21.81 -6.62 -11.42
C GLN A 794 21.49 -5.13 -11.19
N ARG A 795 20.83 -4.79 -10.07
CA ARG A 795 20.44 -3.43 -9.70
C ARG A 795 20.69 -3.14 -8.22
N TYR A 796 20.95 -1.89 -7.88
CA TYR A 796 20.91 -1.39 -6.49
C TYR A 796 20.08 -0.12 -6.45
N ILE A 797 19.27 0.07 -5.41
CA ILE A 797 18.50 1.31 -5.21
C ILE A 797 18.78 1.87 -3.82
N ILE A 798 19.17 3.15 -3.79
CA ILE A 798 19.35 3.95 -2.58
C ILE A 798 18.30 5.05 -2.56
N MET A 799 17.56 5.18 -1.46
CA MET A 799 16.76 6.37 -1.20
C MET A 799 17.61 7.42 -0.48
N ARG A 800 17.41 8.72 -0.77
CA ARG A 800 18.01 9.82 -0.01
C ARG A 800 16.93 10.87 0.29
N SER A 801 16.77 11.25 1.56
CA SER A 801 15.97 12.43 1.89
C SER A 801 16.72 13.71 1.47
N GLU A 802 16.01 14.70 0.92
CA GLU A 802 16.58 15.95 0.40
C GLU A 802 17.59 16.61 1.36
N ASN A 803 17.25 16.71 2.66
CA ASN A 803 18.12 17.28 3.71
C ASN A 803 18.88 16.24 4.54
N ALA A 804 19.05 14.99 4.07
CA ALA A 804 19.73 13.94 4.85
C ALA A 804 21.16 14.32 5.30
N ASN A 805 21.87 15.08 4.47
CA ASN A 805 23.13 15.74 4.82
C ASN A 805 23.34 16.95 3.88
N PRO A 806 23.79 18.12 4.38
CA PRO A 806 23.99 19.31 3.56
C PRO A 806 25.20 19.22 2.61
N ASN A 807 26.24 18.47 2.99
CA ASN A 807 27.47 18.32 2.21
C ASN A 807 27.38 17.12 1.26
N TYR A 808 26.81 15.99 1.74
CA TYR A 808 26.65 14.78 0.93
C TYR A 808 25.35 14.86 0.10
N THR A 809 25.41 15.73 -0.91
CA THR A 809 24.35 15.92 -1.91
C THR A 809 24.19 14.68 -2.80
N THR A 810 23.02 14.52 -3.41
CA THR A 810 22.75 13.45 -4.41
C THR A 810 23.77 13.45 -5.55
N GLN A 811 24.24 14.63 -5.98
CA GLN A 811 25.29 14.76 -7.00
C GLN A 811 26.66 14.29 -6.51
N PHE A 812 27.06 14.67 -5.28
CA PHE A 812 28.32 14.23 -4.68
C PHE A 812 28.37 12.69 -4.54
N ILE A 813 27.30 12.09 -4.01
CA ILE A 813 27.23 10.63 -3.85
C ILE A 813 27.28 9.93 -5.23
N MET A 814 26.61 10.47 -6.25
CA MET A 814 26.70 9.94 -7.62
C MET A 814 28.13 9.99 -8.18
N GLN A 815 28.85 11.10 -7.98
CA GLN A 815 30.24 11.25 -8.44
C GLN A 815 31.16 10.27 -7.71
N LEU A 816 31.11 10.24 -6.38
CA LEU A 816 31.90 9.32 -5.54
C LEU A 816 31.64 7.84 -5.91
N PHE A 817 30.37 7.46 -6.09
CA PHE A 817 30.00 6.11 -6.52
C PHE A 817 30.47 5.75 -7.92
N SER A 818 30.52 6.73 -8.84
CA SER A 818 30.97 6.48 -10.22
C SER A 818 32.47 6.31 -10.30
N GLU A 819 33.22 7.08 -9.51
CA GLU A 819 34.69 7.01 -9.42
C GLU A 819 35.14 5.75 -8.66
N GLU A 820 34.72 5.57 -7.40
CA GLU A 820 35.15 4.42 -6.57
C GLU A 820 34.54 3.08 -7.05
N GLY A 821 33.42 3.13 -7.78
CA GLY A 821 32.82 1.97 -8.44
C GLY A 821 33.61 1.45 -9.65
N LYS A 822 34.58 2.23 -10.18
CA LYS A 822 35.62 1.82 -11.16
C LYS A 822 35.11 1.02 -12.37
N GLY A 823 33.88 1.32 -12.81
CA GLY A 823 33.22 0.64 -13.94
C GLY A 823 32.60 -0.73 -13.63
N GLU A 824 32.65 -1.22 -12.38
CA GLU A 824 31.92 -2.44 -11.99
C GLU A 824 30.40 -2.27 -12.13
N PHE A 825 29.90 -1.05 -11.87
CA PHE A 825 28.52 -0.64 -12.03
C PHE A 825 28.42 0.80 -12.56
N SER A 826 27.25 1.16 -13.10
CA SER A 826 26.93 2.54 -13.52
C SER A 826 25.99 3.20 -12.52
N THR A 827 26.27 4.43 -12.10
CA THR A 827 25.41 5.18 -11.15
C THR A 827 24.55 6.19 -11.89
N ARG A 828 23.29 6.35 -11.47
CA ARG A 828 22.35 7.38 -11.96
C ARG A 828 21.56 7.97 -10.79
N ILE A 829 21.16 9.23 -10.94
CA ILE A 829 20.30 9.93 -10.01
C ILE A 829 18.87 10.02 -10.55
N ASN A 830 17.89 10.12 -9.66
CA ASN A 830 16.52 10.52 -10.01
C ASN A 830 15.96 11.37 -8.87
N ILE A 831 15.67 12.64 -9.14
CA ILE A 831 15.11 13.59 -8.17
C ILE A 831 13.60 13.65 -8.44
N LEU A 832 12.80 13.05 -7.56
CA LEU A 832 11.36 12.89 -7.81
C LEU A 832 10.58 14.21 -7.72
N GLY A 833 11.10 15.18 -6.98
CA GLY A 833 10.55 16.54 -6.87
C GLY A 833 9.07 16.57 -6.49
N HIS A 834 8.34 17.55 -7.03
CA HIS A 834 6.94 17.83 -6.67
C HIS A 834 5.94 16.75 -7.13
N ALA A 835 6.33 15.79 -7.98
CA ALA A 835 5.46 14.65 -8.35
C ALA A 835 5.02 13.82 -7.12
N GLN A 836 5.82 13.86 -6.05
CA GLN A 836 5.53 13.23 -4.75
C GLN A 836 4.31 13.81 -4.02
N GLN A 837 3.70 14.91 -4.49
CA GLN A 837 2.46 15.44 -3.91
C GLN A 837 1.20 14.70 -4.38
N GLY A 838 1.28 13.97 -5.50
CA GLY A 838 0.16 13.27 -6.13
C GLY A 838 -0.83 14.18 -6.86
N GLY A 839 -1.46 13.65 -7.91
CA GLY A 839 -2.52 14.36 -8.65
C GLY A 839 -3.92 14.14 -8.06
N SER A 840 -4.22 12.90 -7.67
CA SER A 840 -5.47 12.49 -7.02
C SER A 840 -5.16 11.83 -5.68
N ALA A 841 -5.93 12.13 -4.64
CA ALA A 841 -5.72 11.56 -3.32
C ALA A 841 -6.03 10.05 -3.28
N THR A 842 -5.29 9.28 -2.48
CA THR A 842 -5.54 7.83 -2.32
C THR A 842 -6.82 7.55 -1.53
N PRO A 843 -7.41 6.35 -1.61
CA PRO A 843 -8.59 5.99 -0.82
C PRO A 843 -8.34 6.14 0.68
N PHE A 844 -7.12 5.80 1.13
CA PHE A 844 -6.68 5.97 2.51
C PHE A 844 -6.71 7.44 2.92
N ASP A 845 -6.07 8.34 2.17
CA ASP A 845 -6.04 9.77 2.50
C ASP A 845 -7.42 10.43 2.39
N ARG A 846 -8.24 10.10 1.38
CA ARG A 846 -9.62 10.60 1.27
C ARG A 846 -10.48 10.21 2.48
N ASN A 847 -10.40 8.94 2.91
CA ASN A 847 -11.16 8.45 4.06
C ASN A 847 -10.62 9.03 5.38
N LEU A 848 -9.29 9.07 5.55
CA LEU A 848 -8.63 9.65 6.73
C LEU A 848 -9.01 11.12 6.91
N ALA A 849 -8.87 11.93 5.85
CA ALA A 849 -9.26 13.33 5.84
C ALA A 849 -10.74 13.53 6.20
N THR A 850 -11.62 12.77 5.55
CA THR A 850 -13.07 12.80 5.76
C THR A 850 -13.44 12.51 7.22
N ARG A 851 -12.87 11.44 7.79
CA ARG A 851 -13.13 10.99 9.17
C ARG A 851 -12.58 11.94 10.23
N MET A 852 -11.39 12.52 10.01
CA MET A 852 -10.80 13.46 10.97
C MET A 852 -11.51 14.82 10.94
N ALA A 853 -11.88 15.33 9.77
CA ALA A 853 -12.64 16.57 9.67
C ALA A 853 -14.06 16.46 10.26
N ALA A 854 -14.71 15.28 10.17
CA ALA A 854 -15.97 15.03 10.88
C ALA A 854 -15.77 15.13 12.41
N HIS A 855 -14.73 14.49 12.94
CA HIS A 855 -14.38 14.57 14.36
C HIS A 855 -13.99 15.99 14.82
N ALA A 856 -13.40 16.80 13.92
CA ALA A 856 -13.08 18.19 14.19
C ALA A 856 -14.34 19.05 14.37
N VAL A 857 -15.41 18.79 13.62
CA VAL A 857 -16.71 19.44 13.86
C VAL A 857 -17.33 18.98 15.18
N GLU A 858 -17.33 17.67 15.47
CA GLU A 858 -17.82 17.13 16.74
C GLU A 858 -17.16 17.83 17.95
N PHE A 859 -15.83 17.99 17.90
CA PHE A 859 -15.05 18.70 18.91
C PHE A 859 -15.35 20.20 18.96
N LEU A 860 -15.24 20.91 17.82
CA LEU A 860 -15.36 22.37 17.78
C LEU A 860 -16.77 22.82 18.17
N VAL A 861 -17.83 22.19 17.66
CA VAL A 861 -19.21 22.52 18.05
C VAL A 861 -19.46 22.18 19.52
N GLY A 862 -18.90 21.07 20.03
CA GLY A 862 -18.96 20.70 21.45
C GLY A 862 -18.33 21.78 22.34
N LYS A 863 -17.09 22.21 22.02
CA LYS A 863 -16.37 23.24 22.77
C LYS A 863 -16.99 24.63 22.61
N CYS A 864 -17.51 24.98 21.44
CA CYS A 864 -18.26 26.23 21.25
C CYS A 864 -19.49 26.28 22.18
N ARG A 865 -20.22 25.16 22.31
CA ARG A 865 -21.38 25.06 23.21
C ARG A 865 -21.00 25.03 24.69
N GLU A 866 -19.90 24.38 25.06
CA GLU A 866 -19.37 24.33 26.44
C GLU A 866 -18.95 25.73 26.93
N PHE A 867 -18.37 26.54 26.04
CA PHE A 867 -17.83 27.86 26.34
C PHE A 867 -18.65 29.04 25.76
N PHE A 868 -19.93 28.80 25.42
CA PHE A 868 -20.84 29.86 24.97
C PHE A 868 -21.30 30.72 26.15
N GLN A 869 -21.19 32.05 26.02
CA GLN A 869 -21.59 33.01 27.04
C GLN A 869 -22.90 33.72 26.63
N PRO A 870 -24.06 33.42 27.27
CA PRO A 870 -25.35 33.96 26.85
C PRO A 870 -25.52 35.48 27.03
N SER A 871 -24.69 36.13 27.85
CA SER A 871 -24.68 37.59 28.05
C SER A 871 -24.11 38.35 26.86
N ASP A 872 -23.04 37.82 26.27
CA ASP A 872 -22.21 38.49 25.27
C ASP A 872 -22.48 37.95 23.85
N GLY A 873 -23.17 36.81 23.75
CA GLY A 873 -23.52 36.17 22.48
C GLY A 873 -22.31 35.61 21.73
N ARG A 874 -21.25 35.23 22.46
CA ARG A 874 -19.96 34.76 21.91
C ARG A 874 -19.46 33.53 22.64
N VAL A 875 -18.58 32.78 21.98
CA VAL A 875 -17.74 31.76 22.62
C VAL A 875 -16.50 32.40 23.23
N PHE A 876 -16.12 32.03 24.46
CA PHE A 876 -14.87 32.47 25.09
C PHE A 876 -14.22 31.36 25.93
N THR A 877 -13.00 30.96 25.55
CA THR A 877 -12.18 29.97 26.25
C THR A 877 -10.69 30.31 26.19
N ASN A 878 -10.04 30.35 27.35
CA ASN A 878 -8.57 30.43 27.47
C ASN A 878 -7.95 29.10 27.96
N THR A 879 -8.69 27.99 27.95
CA THR A 879 -8.19 26.71 28.45
C THR A 879 -7.30 26.01 27.39
N PRO A 880 -6.20 25.32 27.77
CA PRO A 880 -5.34 24.64 26.79
C PRO A 880 -6.05 23.54 25.99
N ASP A 881 -7.02 22.86 26.60
CA ASP A 881 -7.82 21.79 25.97
C ASP A 881 -8.77 22.27 24.86
N SER A 882 -8.86 23.59 24.62
CA SER A 882 -9.57 24.17 23.49
C SER A 882 -8.67 24.51 22.29
N ALA A 883 -7.34 24.39 22.41
CA ALA A 883 -6.38 24.64 21.33
C ALA A 883 -5.57 23.35 21.05
N VAL A 884 -6.08 22.51 20.15
CA VAL A 884 -5.67 21.09 20.05
C VAL A 884 -5.23 20.67 18.66
N LEU A 885 -4.40 19.65 18.58
CA LEU A 885 -4.06 18.95 17.35
C LEU A 885 -4.72 17.57 17.36
N LEU A 886 -5.41 17.22 16.26
CA LEU A 886 -6.10 15.94 16.10
C LEU A 886 -5.18 14.91 15.43
N GLY A 887 -4.54 14.07 16.24
CA GLY A 887 -3.61 13.04 15.78
C GLY A 887 -4.15 11.61 15.88
N ILE A 888 -3.50 10.67 15.18
CA ILE A 888 -3.62 9.23 15.46
C ILE A 888 -2.53 8.83 16.42
N GLN A 889 -2.90 8.36 17.61
CA GLN A 889 -2.00 7.77 18.60
C GLN A 889 -2.45 6.33 18.87
N ALA A 890 -1.58 5.37 18.53
CA ALA A 890 -1.90 3.94 18.45
C ALA A 890 -3.21 3.68 17.68
N ARG A 891 -4.29 3.25 18.37
CA ARG A 891 -5.61 2.96 17.78
C ARG A 891 -6.64 4.09 17.93
N ARG A 892 -6.27 5.25 18.49
CA ARG A 892 -7.22 6.33 18.83
C ARG A 892 -6.93 7.60 18.05
N SER A 893 -8.00 8.22 17.56
CA SER A 893 -7.99 9.63 17.13
C SER A 893 -8.08 10.48 18.40
N GLN A 894 -7.02 11.19 18.76
CA GLN A 894 -6.93 11.97 19.99
C GLN A 894 -6.71 13.44 19.66
N ALA A 895 -7.48 14.31 20.31
CA ALA A 895 -7.18 15.73 20.42
C ALA A 895 -6.18 15.92 21.57
N THR A 896 -5.01 16.46 21.29
CA THR A 896 -3.96 16.75 22.28
C THR A 896 -3.69 18.26 22.29
N PRO A 897 -3.62 18.93 23.46
CA PRO A 897 -3.29 20.35 23.55
C PRO A 897 -1.97 20.70 22.87
N ILE A 898 -1.95 21.80 22.13
CA ILE A 898 -0.81 22.19 21.28
C ILE A 898 0.40 22.61 22.12
N GLN A 899 0.18 23.10 23.34
CA GLN A 899 1.23 23.39 24.32
C GLN A 899 1.98 22.11 24.78
N GLU A 900 1.28 20.99 25.02
CA GLU A 900 1.92 19.69 25.37
C GLU A 900 2.77 19.15 24.21
N ILE A 901 2.38 19.45 22.97
CA ILE A 901 3.07 19.01 21.76
C ILE A 901 4.33 19.86 21.52
N LYS A 902 4.34 21.13 21.94
CA LYS A 902 5.50 22.04 21.85
C LYS A 902 6.76 21.43 22.47
N GLU A 903 6.63 20.78 23.63
CA GLU A 903 7.74 20.12 24.34
C GLU A 903 8.32 18.92 23.58
N LYS A 904 7.55 18.35 22.65
CA LYS A 904 7.89 17.17 21.84
C LYS A 904 8.19 17.54 20.38
N SER A 905 8.54 18.81 20.13
CA SER A 905 8.73 19.40 18.81
C SER A 905 10.09 20.09 18.69
N ASP A 906 10.92 19.65 17.73
CA ASP A 906 12.06 20.42 17.23
C ASP A 906 11.54 21.47 16.23
N PHE A 907 11.62 22.75 16.59
CA PHE A 907 11.20 23.87 15.74
C PHE A 907 12.25 24.30 14.70
N VAL A 908 13.52 23.90 14.86
CA VAL A 908 14.62 24.21 13.93
C VAL A 908 14.54 23.29 12.73
N HIS A 909 14.51 21.98 12.97
CA HIS A 909 14.42 20.96 11.92
C HIS A 909 12.97 20.60 11.55
N ARG A 910 11.99 21.07 12.35
CA ARG A 910 10.54 20.85 12.16
C ARG A 910 10.16 19.37 12.25
N LEU A 911 10.59 18.72 13.33
CA LEU A 911 10.44 17.28 13.57
C LEU A 911 9.76 17.00 14.92
N PRO A 912 9.06 15.86 15.07
CA PRO A 912 8.76 15.31 16.38
C PRO A 912 10.02 14.74 17.02
N THR A 913 10.14 14.82 18.36
CA THR A 913 11.23 14.18 19.11
C THR A 913 11.16 12.65 19.06
N GLU A 914 9.95 12.08 19.00
CA GLU A 914 9.71 10.64 18.87
C GLU A 914 9.14 10.31 17.49
N GLN A 915 9.81 9.42 16.75
CA GLN A 915 9.42 9.00 15.41
C GLN A 915 9.12 7.49 15.38
N TRP A 916 7.83 7.12 15.39
CA TRP A 916 7.40 5.71 15.46
C TRP A 916 7.97 4.80 14.38
N TRP A 917 8.37 5.35 13.24
CA TRP A 917 8.82 4.62 12.06
C TRP A 917 10.32 4.29 12.08
N LEU A 918 11.13 4.90 12.96
CA LEU A 918 12.55 4.56 13.11
C LEU A 918 12.76 3.09 13.54
N LYS A 919 11.80 2.50 14.28
CA LYS A 919 11.80 1.06 14.63
C LYS A 919 11.77 0.12 13.42
N LEU A 920 11.46 0.63 12.22
CA LEU A 920 11.46 -0.14 10.96
C LEU A 920 12.83 -0.11 10.25
N ARG A 921 13.78 0.72 10.70
CA ARG A 921 15.13 0.81 10.12
C ARG A 921 15.92 -0.51 10.24
N PRO A 922 15.91 -1.26 11.37
CA PRO A 922 16.49 -2.60 11.43
C PRO A 922 15.85 -3.56 10.43
N LEU A 923 14.52 -3.55 10.30
CA LEU A 923 13.80 -4.40 9.35
C LEU A 923 14.18 -4.10 7.88
N LEU A 924 14.37 -2.83 7.53
CA LEU A 924 14.86 -2.43 6.21
C LEU A 924 16.26 -3.00 5.94
N ARG A 925 17.22 -2.81 6.85
CA ARG A 925 18.59 -3.33 6.73
C ARG A 925 18.61 -4.87 6.64
N ILE A 926 17.83 -5.56 7.48
CA ILE A 926 17.64 -7.02 7.43
C ILE A 926 17.12 -7.47 6.06
N LEU A 927 16.03 -6.88 5.56
CA LEU A 927 15.41 -7.26 4.28
C LEU A 927 16.22 -6.85 3.04
N ALA A 928 17.20 -5.94 3.19
CA ALA A 928 18.17 -5.58 2.15
C ALA A 928 19.46 -6.41 2.19
N LYS A 929 19.71 -7.15 3.29
CA LYS A 929 21.02 -7.68 3.66
C LYS A 929 22.07 -6.57 3.61
N HIS A 930 21.89 -5.61 4.52
CA HIS A 930 22.81 -4.51 4.78
C HIS A 930 23.38 -4.68 6.18
N ASP A 931 24.70 -4.81 6.27
CA ASP A 931 25.39 -5.16 7.52
C ASP A 931 25.99 -3.92 8.23
N SER A 932 25.91 -2.73 7.63
CA SER A 932 26.37 -1.46 8.23
C SER A 932 25.45 -0.97 9.35
N ILE A 933 26.05 -0.36 10.37
CA ILE A 933 25.35 0.23 11.52
C ILE A 933 25.72 1.70 11.65
N TYR A 934 24.96 2.58 10.98
CA TYR A 934 24.98 4.01 11.25
C TYR A 934 24.43 4.28 12.66
N GLU A 935 25.03 5.23 13.38
CA GLU A 935 24.59 5.61 14.72
C GLU A 935 23.19 6.24 14.70
N VAL A 936 22.31 5.78 15.59
CA VAL A 936 20.93 6.27 15.70
C VAL A 936 20.81 7.11 16.96
N SER A 937 20.78 8.44 16.81
CA SER A 937 20.75 9.40 17.92
C SER A 937 19.51 9.29 18.83
N ALA A 938 18.41 8.71 18.33
CA ALA A 938 17.18 8.48 19.09
C ALA A 938 17.16 7.16 19.90
N LEU A 939 17.98 6.16 19.55
CA LEU A 939 17.99 4.86 20.26
C LEU A 939 18.87 4.88 21.53
N THR A 940 19.91 5.71 21.52
CA THR A 940 20.78 5.91 22.68
C THR A 940 20.03 6.58 23.83
N SER A 941 19.21 7.60 23.58
CA SER A 941 18.43 8.28 24.62
C SER A 941 17.38 7.38 25.28
N SER A 942 16.63 6.60 24.50
CA SER A 942 15.58 5.71 25.03
C SER A 942 16.11 4.50 25.77
N THR A 943 17.29 3.99 25.41
CA THR A 943 17.86 2.77 26.02
C THR A 943 18.81 3.08 27.19
N LEU A 944 19.48 4.25 27.19
CA LEU A 944 20.37 4.65 28.28
C LEU A 944 19.65 5.33 29.46
N SER A 945 18.36 5.64 29.33
CA SER A 945 17.54 6.21 30.42
C SER A 945 17.02 5.16 31.40
N SER A 946 16.93 3.89 30.99
CA SER A 946 16.42 2.76 31.80
C SER A 946 17.50 1.85 32.38
N MET A 947 18.78 2.27 32.39
CA MET A 947 19.92 1.45 32.84
C MET A 947 20.74 2.16 33.92
N HIS A 948 21.10 1.42 34.97
CA HIS A 948 21.91 1.93 36.08
C HIS A 948 23.35 2.30 35.63
N PRO A 949 24.04 3.22 36.33
CA PRO A 949 25.35 3.73 35.88
C PRO A 949 26.45 2.66 35.75
N GLU A 950 26.42 1.62 36.58
CA GLU A 950 27.48 0.61 36.64
C GLU A 950 27.49 -0.30 35.40
N GLU A 951 26.32 -0.70 34.88
CA GLU A 951 26.22 -1.48 33.63
C GLU A 951 26.73 -0.71 32.39
N LYS A 952 26.77 0.62 32.44
CA LYS A 952 27.32 1.45 31.35
C LYS A 952 28.84 1.33 31.25
N SER A 953 29.54 1.13 32.36
CA SER A 953 30.99 0.90 32.37
C SER A 953 31.34 -0.39 31.64
N ASP A 954 30.80 -1.51 32.11
CA ASP A 954 31.25 -2.84 31.69
C ASP A 954 30.92 -3.14 30.24
N ARG A 955 29.79 -2.65 29.70
CA ARG A 955 29.46 -2.82 28.28
C ARG A 955 30.30 -1.95 27.35
N ILE A 956 30.68 -0.73 27.76
CA ILE A 956 31.60 0.12 26.97
C ILE A 956 33.00 -0.51 26.94
N CYS A 957 33.46 -1.07 28.06
CA CYS A 957 34.68 -1.87 28.10
C CYS A 957 34.59 -3.13 27.22
N PHE A 958 33.49 -3.90 27.29
CA PHE A 958 33.34 -5.13 26.50
C PHE A 958 33.35 -4.88 24.99
N VAL A 959 32.65 -3.83 24.52
CA VAL A 959 32.65 -3.46 23.09
C VAL A 959 34.02 -2.98 22.63
N ARG A 960 34.75 -2.21 23.46
CA ARG A 960 36.15 -1.85 23.15
C ARG A 960 37.06 -3.07 23.09
N SER A 961 37.04 -3.93 24.11
CA SER A 961 37.91 -5.10 24.16
C SER A 961 37.68 -6.05 22.98
N VAL A 962 36.43 -6.29 22.55
CA VAL A 962 36.16 -7.14 21.37
C VAL A 962 36.73 -6.51 20.08
N CYS A 963 36.63 -5.19 19.89
CA CYS A 963 37.22 -4.51 18.74
C CYS A 963 38.76 -4.50 18.78
N GLU A 964 39.37 -4.28 19.94
CA GLU A 964 40.83 -4.26 20.10
C GLU A 964 41.44 -5.67 19.94
N PHE A 965 40.77 -6.72 20.41
CA PHE A 965 41.25 -8.11 20.27
C PHE A 965 41.31 -8.58 18.80
N ILE A 966 40.41 -8.07 17.94
CA ILE A 966 40.37 -8.39 16.51
C ILE A 966 41.51 -7.69 15.73
N ILE A 967 42.05 -6.59 16.24
CA ILE A 967 43.07 -5.78 15.56
C ILE A 967 44.50 -6.25 15.90
N TYR A 968 44.73 -6.87 17.05
CA TYR A 968 46.09 -7.09 17.58
C TYR A 968 46.79 -8.42 17.20
N TYR A 969 46.13 -9.36 16.53
CA TYR A 969 46.71 -10.67 16.17
C TYR A 969 46.81 -10.94 14.67
N SER A 970 47.83 -10.35 14.03
CA SER A 970 48.32 -10.76 12.71
C SER A 970 49.85 -10.64 12.61
N PRO A 971 50.62 -11.58 13.20
CA PRO A 971 52.07 -11.55 13.15
C PRO A 971 52.61 -11.83 11.74
N GLN A 972 53.72 -11.18 11.40
CA GLN A 972 54.33 -11.23 10.07
C GLN A 972 55.11 -12.53 9.83
N PHE A 973 55.18 -12.96 8.58
CA PHE A 973 56.36 -13.67 8.08
C PHE A 973 56.87 -12.99 6.81
N CYS A 974 58.00 -12.28 6.93
CA CYS A 974 58.70 -11.65 5.83
C CYS A 974 60.19 -11.98 5.97
N MET A 975 60.78 -12.57 4.94
CA MET A 975 62.21 -12.96 4.92
C MET A 975 62.83 -12.60 3.57
N PHE A 976 63.45 -11.43 3.55
CA PHE A 976 64.56 -10.96 2.71
C PHE A 976 64.99 -11.78 1.47
N SER A 977 65.08 -11.10 0.33
CA SER A 977 66.39 -10.78 -0.27
C SER A 977 66.32 -9.59 -1.26
N TYR A 978 67.49 -9.05 -1.63
CA TYR A 978 67.70 -7.72 -2.24
C TYR A 978 67.91 -7.73 -3.79
N PHE A 979 68.10 -6.53 -4.37
CA PHE A 979 68.52 -6.19 -5.77
C PHE A 979 67.44 -6.27 -6.88
N SER A 980 67.44 -5.44 -7.95
CA SER A 980 67.99 -4.07 -8.15
C SER A 980 67.48 -3.40 -9.46
N LEU A 981 67.65 -2.08 -9.52
CA LEU A 981 67.64 -1.11 -10.64
C LEU A 981 67.35 -1.51 -12.12
N SER A 982 66.44 -0.73 -12.74
CA SER A 982 66.70 0.17 -13.90
C SER A 982 66.79 -0.33 -15.38
N ARG A 983 65.84 0.20 -16.20
CA ARG A 983 65.98 0.73 -17.61
C ARG A 983 66.31 -0.20 -18.82
N LYS A 984 65.60 0.10 -19.92
CA LYS A 984 65.98 -0.01 -21.36
C LYS A 984 66.24 -1.41 -21.99
N GLY A 985 65.28 -1.88 -22.79
CA GLY A 985 65.32 -1.73 -24.27
C GLY A 985 66.21 -2.64 -25.16
N LEU A 986 65.53 -3.36 -26.08
CA LEU A 986 65.96 -3.87 -27.41
C LEU A 986 66.94 -5.07 -27.55
N SER A 987 66.43 -6.13 -28.24
CA SER A 987 67.01 -6.80 -29.45
C SER A 987 68.34 -7.59 -29.33
N LEU A 988 68.60 -8.76 -29.95
CA LEU A 988 68.31 -9.21 -31.33
C LEU A 988 68.16 -10.77 -31.50
N THR A 989 67.31 -11.14 -32.48
CA THR A 989 67.34 -12.28 -33.44
C THR A 989 68.22 -13.55 -33.26
N CYS A 990 67.59 -14.72 -33.34
CA CYS A 990 67.87 -15.86 -34.27
C CYS A 990 66.92 -17.06 -33.98
N LYS A 991 66.52 -17.96 -34.89
CA LYS A 991 66.65 -18.07 -36.36
C LYS A 991 65.68 -19.17 -36.86
N MET A 992 64.66 -18.88 -37.69
CA MET A 992 63.93 -19.93 -38.43
C MET A 992 63.14 -19.43 -39.66
N THR A 993 63.41 -20.07 -40.79
CA THR A 993 62.71 -20.06 -42.09
C THR A 993 63.00 -21.44 -42.71
N THR A 994 62.23 -22.01 -43.63
CA THR A 994 61.00 -21.66 -44.38
C THR A 994 59.85 -22.62 -43.93
N TRP A 995 58.63 -22.82 -44.48
CA TRP A 995 57.64 -22.24 -45.44
C TRP A 995 56.31 -23.06 -45.18
N THR A 996 55.12 -22.97 -45.77
CA THR A 996 54.37 -22.23 -46.83
C THR A 996 52.87 -22.60 -46.60
N PHE A 997 51.80 -21.85 -46.92
CA PHE A 997 51.59 -20.49 -47.41
C PHE A 997 50.10 -20.10 -47.18
N GLY A 998 49.65 -18.90 -47.58
CA GLY A 998 48.22 -18.56 -47.72
C GLY A 998 47.63 -17.68 -46.60
N ARG A 999 46.66 -16.80 -46.95
CA ARG A 999 46.16 -15.73 -46.07
C ARG A 999 44.74 -15.27 -46.44
N CYS A 1000 44.01 -14.75 -45.44
CA CYS A 1000 42.79 -13.93 -45.51
C CYS A 1000 41.46 -14.59 -45.96
N GLY A 1001 40.34 -14.10 -45.39
CA GLY A 1001 38.99 -14.30 -45.92
C GLY A 1001 37.96 -14.93 -44.97
N GLY A 1002 36.93 -14.16 -44.61
CA GLY A 1002 35.54 -14.67 -44.51
C GLY A 1002 34.72 -14.02 -45.66
N PRO A 1003 33.37 -14.00 -45.65
CA PRO A 1003 32.44 -14.62 -44.69
C PRO A 1003 31.26 -15.37 -45.38
N LEU A 1004 30.20 -15.69 -44.61
CA LEU A 1004 28.78 -15.84 -45.02
C LEU A 1004 28.27 -17.03 -45.89
N LEU A 1005 26.96 -17.23 -45.69
CA LEU A 1005 25.93 -18.16 -46.19
C LEU A 1005 26.03 -18.91 -47.55
N LEU A 1006 25.48 -20.14 -47.52
CA LEU A 1006 24.64 -20.82 -48.54
C LEU A 1006 25.14 -21.03 -49.99
N ARG A 1007 25.36 -22.30 -50.38
CA ARG A 1007 24.59 -22.94 -51.49
C ARG A 1007 24.73 -24.48 -51.64
N TRP A 1008 23.57 -25.14 -51.77
CA TRP A 1008 23.18 -26.21 -52.71
C TRP A 1008 24.01 -27.52 -52.93
N ALA A 1009 23.34 -28.63 -52.61
CA ALA A 1009 23.00 -29.79 -53.48
C ALA A 1009 23.92 -31.04 -53.61
N ARG A 1010 23.24 -32.21 -53.59
CA ARG A 1010 23.66 -33.59 -53.98
C ARG A 1010 24.87 -34.19 -53.22
N ALA A 1011 24.69 -35.20 -52.36
CA ALA A 1011 24.43 -36.64 -52.63
C ALA A 1011 25.65 -37.45 -52.07
N SER A 1012 25.61 -38.74 -51.74
CA SER A 1012 24.72 -39.84 -52.16
C SER A 1012 24.68 -41.01 -51.16
N GLY A 1013 23.60 -41.82 -51.20
CA GLY A 1013 23.54 -43.20 -50.66
C GLY A 1013 23.17 -43.36 -49.17
N GLY A 1014 22.26 -44.27 -48.79
CA GLY A 1014 21.35 -45.07 -49.62
C GLY A 1014 20.54 -46.13 -48.83
N VAL A 1015 19.48 -46.65 -49.47
CA VAL A 1015 18.63 -47.81 -49.07
C VAL A 1015 17.77 -47.62 -47.80
N GLY A 1016 16.46 -47.90 -47.79
CA GLY A 1016 15.55 -48.30 -48.88
C GLY A 1016 14.11 -48.58 -48.39
N GLY A 1017 13.14 -48.66 -49.32
CA GLY A 1017 11.70 -48.91 -49.06
C GLY A 1017 10.87 -47.61 -48.99
N HIS A 1018 10.23 -47.10 -50.07
CA HIS A 1018 9.11 -47.63 -50.87
C HIS A 1018 7.78 -47.74 -50.09
N LEU A 1019 6.61 -47.31 -50.62
CA LEU A 1019 6.28 -46.89 -52.00
C LEU A 1019 5.29 -45.70 -52.02
N CYS A 1020 5.32 -44.89 -53.09
CA CYS A 1020 4.25 -43.95 -53.50
C CYS A 1020 3.55 -44.56 -54.75
N CYS A 1021 2.64 -43.98 -55.54
CA CYS A 1021 1.98 -42.66 -55.68
C CYS A 1021 0.87 -42.83 -56.74
N GLN A 1022 -0.12 -41.93 -56.80
CA GLN A 1022 -0.84 -41.42 -58.01
C GLN A 1022 -1.99 -40.50 -57.51
N SER A 1023 -2.02 -39.19 -57.78
CA SER A 1023 -2.36 -38.45 -59.03
C SER A 1023 -3.86 -38.44 -59.37
N SER A 1024 -4.51 -37.35 -59.80
CA SER A 1024 -4.11 -35.93 -59.93
C SER A 1024 -5.31 -35.05 -60.39
N GLU A 1025 -5.30 -33.76 -60.03
CA GLU A 1025 -5.99 -32.64 -60.72
C GLU A 1025 -7.55 -32.50 -60.73
N ILE A 1026 -7.97 -31.34 -61.26
CA ILE A 1026 -9.33 -30.84 -61.58
C ILE A 1026 -10.10 -30.16 -60.41
N GLY A 1027 -10.84 -29.08 -60.75
CA GLY A 1027 -11.63 -28.30 -59.81
C GLY A 1027 -12.83 -27.56 -60.45
N PHE A 1028 -13.36 -26.57 -59.71
CA PHE A 1028 -14.48 -25.66 -60.04
C PHE A 1028 -15.94 -26.20 -60.01
N SER A 1029 -16.67 -25.73 -58.99
CA SER A 1029 -18.05 -25.18 -59.03
C SER A 1029 -19.22 -25.99 -59.63
N SER A 1030 -20.27 -26.25 -58.82
CA SER A 1030 -21.58 -25.58 -59.00
C SER A 1030 -22.57 -25.80 -57.83
N LYS A 1031 -23.75 -25.18 -57.92
CA LYS A 1031 -24.78 -24.99 -56.88
C LYS A 1031 -25.80 -26.15 -56.79
N ARG A 1032 -25.99 -26.65 -55.56
CA ARG A 1032 -27.28 -26.67 -54.80
C ARG A 1032 -28.58 -27.25 -55.47
N LEU A 1033 -29.21 -28.18 -54.73
CA LEU A 1033 -30.67 -28.29 -54.47
C LEU A 1033 -31.63 -28.90 -55.54
N VAL A 1034 -32.37 -29.99 -55.19
CA VAL A 1034 -33.87 -30.15 -55.20
C VAL A 1034 -34.40 -31.60 -55.36
N LYS A 1035 -35.47 -31.91 -54.59
CA LYS A 1035 -36.54 -32.96 -54.71
C LYS A 1035 -36.31 -34.46 -54.41
N VAL A 1036 -37.10 -34.89 -53.43
CA VAL A 1036 -37.70 -36.22 -53.21
C VAL A 1036 -38.98 -36.35 -54.06
N TRP A 1037 -39.32 -37.54 -54.59
CA TRP A 1037 -40.71 -38.09 -54.56
C TRP A 1037 -40.87 -39.54 -55.09
N LEU A 1038 -41.71 -40.33 -54.39
CA LEU A 1038 -42.57 -41.49 -54.79
C LEU A 1038 -43.01 -42.16 -53.44
N CYS A 1039 -44.29 -42.18 -53.06
CA CYS A 1039 -45.33 -43.19 -53.38
C CYS A 1039 -45.14 -44.55 -52.63
N THR A 1040 -46.14 -45.21 -52.05
CA THR A 1040 -47.61 -44.97 -52.00
C THR A 1040 -48.32 -45.79 -50.89
N ALA A 1041 -49.62 -45.52 -50.67
CA ALA A 1041 -50.72 -46.48 -50.38
C ALA A 1041 -51.43 -46.51 -48.99
N SER A 1042 -52.77 -46.60 -49.10
CA SER A 1042 -53.74 -47.34 -48.25
C SER A 1042 -54.49 -46.68 -47.06
N ASN A 1043 -55.70 -46.21 -47.38
CA ASN A 1043 -56.99 -46.59 -46.75
C ASN A 1043 -57.15 -46.64 -45.21
N ARG A 1044 -57.85 -45.64 -44.61
CA ARG A 1044 -59.30 -45.71 -44.28
C ARG A 1044 -59.82 -44.44 -43.57
N THR A 1045 -61.11 -44.15 -43.74
CA THR A 1045 -61.92 -43.22 -42.92
C THR A 1045 -62.34 -43.92 -41.62
N THR A 1046 -62.82 -43.27 -40.54
CA THR A 1046 -63.40 -41.92 -40.35
C THR A 1046 -63.21 -41.48 -38.87
N THR A 1047 -63.32 -40.17 -38.53
CA THR A 1047 -63.71 -39.57 -37.21
C THR A 1047 -63.21 -40.20 -35.88
N THR A 1048 -62.56 -39.51 -34.93
CA THR A 1048 -62.71 -38.09 -34.50
C THR A 1048 -61.50 -37.63 -33.66
N THR A 1049 -60.93 -36.42 -33.86
CA THR A 1049 -60.23 -35.51 -32.89
C THR A 1049 -59.33 -34.45 -33.58
N THR A 1050 -59.85 -33.74 -34.58
CA THR A 1050 -59.03 -32.98 -35.56
C THR A 1050 -58.75 -31.51 -35.18
N THR A 1051 -58.16 -31.23 -34.01
CA THR A 1051 -57.72 -29.86 -33.63
C THR A 1051 -56.39 -29.80 -32.88
N SER A 1052 -56.08 -30.75 -32.00
CA SER A 1052 -54.93 -30.64 -31.07
C SER A 1052 -53.54 -30.83 -31.72
N LYS A 1053 -53.39 -31.72 -32.71
CA LYS A 1053 -52.06 -32.06 -33.28
C LYS A 1053 -51.46 -30.96 -34.17
N TYR A 1054 -52.28 -30.22 -34.93
CA TYR A 1054 -51.79 -29.19 -35.86
C TYR A 1054 -51.14 -28.00 -35.14
N SER A 1055 -51.65 -27.61 -33.96
CA SER A 1055 -51.08 -26.50 -33.19
C SER A 1055 -49.72 -26.84 -32.57
N LYS A 1056 -49.51 -28.08 -32.12
CA LYS A 1056 -48.19 -28.56 -31.64
C LYS A 1056 -47.14 -28.59 -32.76
N LEU A 1057 -47.48 -29.13 -33.94
CA LEU A 1057 -46.56 -29.15 -35.09
C LEU A 1057 -46.22 -27.73 -35.61
N ARG A 1058 -47.19 -26.81 -35.62
CA ARG A 1058 -46.93 -25.41 -35.98
C ARG A 1058 -46.04 -24.71 -34.94
N ARG A 1059 -46.19 -25.02 -33.64
CA ARG A 1059 -45.33 -24.51 -32.56
C ARG A 1059 -43.89 -25.06 -32.60
N SER A 1060 -43.68 -26.34 -32.93
CA SER A 1060 -42.31 -26.88 -33.09
C SER A 1060 -41.61 -26.29 -34.31
N SER A 1061 -42.28 -26.24 -35.47
CA SER A 1061 -41.71 -25.61 -36.69
C SER A 1061 -41.38 -24.12 -36.48
N MET A 1062 -42.22 -23.38 -35.75
CA MET A 1062 -41.94 -21.98 -35.38
C MET A 1062 -40.78 -21.85 -34.38
N LYS A 1063 -40.59 -22.80 -33.45
CA LYS A 1063 -39.40 -22.82 -32.58
C LYS A 1063 -38.12 -23.09 -33.39
N GLN A 1064 -38.15 -24.06 -34.30
CA GLN A 1064 -37.02 -24.37 -35.19
C GLN A 1064 -36.60 -23.12 -35.97
N LYS A 1065 -37.54 -22.50 -36.70
CA LYS A 1065 -37.26 -21.29 -37.49
C LYS A 1065 -36.76 -20.11 -36.66
N LYS A 1066 -37.24 -19.94 -35.41
CA LYS A 1066 -36.72 -18.91 -34.51
C LYS A 1066 -35.28 -19.21 -34.04
N LEU A 1067 -34.94 -20.48 -33.83
CA LEU A 1067 -33.57 -20.90 -33.51
C LEU A 1067 -32.65 -20.70 -34.72
N ASP A 1068 -33.09 -21.08 -35.92
CA ASP A 1068 -32.34 -20.89 -37.17
C ASP A 1068 -32.06 -19.38 -37.41
N ILE A 1069 -33.08 -18.54 -37.27
CA ILE A 1069 -32.94 -17.07 -37.38
C ILE A 1069 -31.99 -16.51 -36.31
N ALA A 1070 -32.05 -17.00 -35.07
CA ALA A 1070 -31.12 -16.60 -34.01
C ALA A 1070 -29.68 -17.03 -34.33
N MET A 1071 -29.47 -18.24 -34.85
CA MET A 1071 -28.16 -18.73 -35.30
C MET A 1071 -27.59 -17.88 -36.44
N TYR A 1072 -28.42 -17.50 -37.43
CA TYR A 1072 -28.00 -16.58 -38.49
C TYR A 1072 -27.72 -15.16 -37.98
N ALA A 1073 -28.49 -14.66 -37.01
CA ALA A 1073 -28.23 -13.35 -36.39
C ALA A 1073 -26.91 -13.34 -35.60
N VAL A 1074 -26.65 -14.38 -34.78
CA VAL A 1074 -25.38 -14.55 -34.06
C VAL A 1074 -24.21 -14.70 -35.05
N GLY A 1075 -24.37 -15.49 -36.11
CA GLY A 1075 -23.39 -15.60 -37.19
C GLY A 1075 -23.09 -14.27 -37.88
N GLY A 1076 -24.12 -13.45 -38.13
CA GLY A 1076 -23.99 -12.10 -38.68
C GLY A 1076 -23.27 -11.14 -37.74
N VAL A 1077 -23.55 -11.20 -36.43
CA VAL A 1077 -22.85 -10.39 -35.41
C VAL A 1077 -21.38 -10.82 -35.28
N VAL A 1078 -21.09 -12.12 -35.24
CA VAL A 1078 -19.70 -12.64 -35.21
C VAL A 1078 -18.95 -12.24 -36.48
N LEU A 1079 -19.60 -12.27 -37.65
CA LEU A 1079 -19.02 -11.80 -38.91
C LEU A 1079 -18.74 -10.29 -38.89
N PHE A 1080 -19.66 -9.46 -38.39
CA PHE A 1080 -19.46 -8.01 -38.27
C PHE A 1080 -18.36 -7.65 -37.27
N ILE A 1081 -18.28 -8.36 -36.13
CA ILE A 1081 -17.18 -8.20 -35.16
C ILE A 1081 -15.86 -8.62 -35.82
N GLY A 1082 -15.84 -9.74 -36.55
CA GLY A 1082 -14.66 -10.21 -37.29
C GLY A 1082 -14.17 -9.20 -38.33
N ILE A 1083 -15.08 -8.63 -39.13
CA ILE A 1083 -14.77 -7.58 -40.11
C ILE A 1083 -14.28 -6.30 -39.41
N THR A 1084 -14.91 -5.88 -38.32
CA THR A 1084 -14.50 -4.68 -37.55
C THR A 1084 -13.14 -4.87 -36.86
N PHE A 1085 -12.84 -6.08 -36.39
CA PHE A 1085 -11.54 -6.42 -35.81
C PHE A 1085 -10.46 -6.58 -36.89
N ALA A 1086 -10.83 -7.00 -38.11
CA ALA A 1086 -9.92 -7.13 -39.24
C ALA A 1086 -9.69 -5.80 -40.00
N SER A 1087 -10.62 -4.83 -39.94
CA SER A 1087 -10.50 -3.58 -40.70
C SER A 1087 -9.31 -2.72 -40.25
N VAL A 1088 -9.04 -2.63 -38.94
CA VAL A 1088 -7.90 -1.88 -38.40
C VAL A 1088 -6.54 -2.46 -38.87
N PRO A 1089 -6.24 -3.77 -38.74
CA PRO A 1089 -5.01 -4.33 -39.28
C PRO A 1089 -4.98 -4.33 -40.82
N LEU A 1090 -6.10 -4.50 -41.52
CA LEU A 1090 -6.14 -4.37 -43.00
C LEU A 1090 -5.82 -2.94 -43.46
N TYR A 1091 -6.36 -1.92 -42.77
CA TYR A 1091 -6.07 -0.51 -43.04
C TYR A 1091 -4.60 -0.19 -42.74
N ARG A 1092 -4.03 -0.70 -41.65
CA ARG A 1092 -2.59 -0.58 -41.37
C ARG A 1092 -1.73 -1.26 -42.44
N ILE A 1093 -2.09 -2.46 -42.89
CA ILE A 1093 -1.41 -3.16 -43.99
C ILE A 1093 -1.52 -2.38 -45.32
N PHE A 1094 -2.64 -1.69 -45.55
CA PHE A 1094 -2.82 -0.80 -46.69
C PHE A 1094 -1.88 0.40 -46.61
N CYS A 1095 -1.91 1.17 -45.51
CA CYS A 1095 -0.99 2.30 -45.28
C CYS A 1095 0.49 1.89 -45.36
N GLN A 1096 0.88 0.77 -44.75
CA GLN A 1096 2.24 0.21 -44.84
C GLN A 1096 2.65 -0.22 -46.27
N LYS A 1097 1.67 -0.52 -47.15
CA LYS A 1097 1.95 -0.76 -48.56
C LYS A 1097 2.03 0.52 -49.39
N THR A 1098 1.23 1.54 -49.07
CA THR A 1098 1.05 2.75 -49.91
C THR A 1098 1.78 4.01 -49.42
N GLY A 1099 2.37 4.02 -48.22
CA GLY A 1099 3.05 5.19 -47.63
C GLY A 1099 2.12 6.33 -47.15
N LEU A 1100 0.86 6.34 -47.63
CA LEU A 1100 -0.20 7.27 -47.22
C LEU A 1100 -0.47 7.21 -45.70
N GLY A 1101 0.16 8.14 -44.97
CA GLY A 1101 0.05 8.30 -43.52
C GLY A 1101 1.36 8.72 -42.84
N GLY A 1102 2.53 8.53 -43.48
CA GLY A 1102 3.83 8.87 -42.89
C GLY A 1102 4.38 7.84 -41.88
N ASP A 1103 3.70 6.71 -41.70
CA ASP A 1103 4.22 5.54 -40.96
C ASP A 1103 5.29 4.82 -41.78
N SER A 1104 6.51 4.73 -41.24
CA SER A 1104 7.62 3.97 -41.87
C SER A 1104 7.35 2.45 -41.86
N ARG A 1105 7.97 1.69 -42.77
CA ARG A 1105 7.72 0.23 -42.87
C ARG A 1105 8.29 -0.56 -41.70
N THR A 1106 9.27 -0.02 -40.97
CA THR A 1106 10.10 -0.77 -40.01
C THR A 1106 9.61 -0.76 -38.55
N ILE A 1107 8.35 -0.38 -38.27
CA ILE A 1107 7.72 -0.38 -36.91
C ILE A 1107 7.50 -1.83 -36.35
N ARG A 1108 8.40 -2.76 -36.64
CA ARG A 1108 8.42 -4.14 -36.12
C ARG A 1108 9.80 -4.74 -35.87
N ARG A 1109 10.90 -3.99 -36.03
CA ARG A 1109 12.24 -4.38 -35.54
C ARG A 1109 12.74 -3.40 -34.48
N LYS A 1110 12.64 -3.82 -33.22
CA LYS A 1110 13.37 -3.34 -32.02
C LYS A 1110 13.82 -1.86 -31.98
N ASN A 1111 13.18 -1.06 -31.11
CA ASN A 1111 13.83 0.12 -30.53
C ASN A 1111 15.04 -0.27 -29.61
N ASP A 1112 15.20 -1.55 -29.29
CA ASP A 1112 16.29 -2.09 -28.47
C ASP A 1112 17.63 -2.31 -29.24
N ALA A 1113 17.75 -1.90 -30.50
CA ALA A 1113 18.82 -2.36 -31.40
C ALA A 1113 19.60 -1.27 -32.19
N ILE A 1114 19.54 0.01 -31.78
CA ILE A 1114 20.35 1.07 -32.42
C ILE A 1114 21.86 0.73 -32.38
N ALA A 1115 22.32 0.05 -31.34
CA ALA A 1115 23.71 -0.39 -31.19
C ALA A 1115 24.13 -1.57 -32.11
N ASP A 1116 23.19 -2.24 -32.77
CA ASP A 1116 23.43 -3.38 -33.68
C ASP A 1116 23.38 -2.95 -35.18
N LEU A 1117 23.19 -1.66 -35.49
CA LEU A 1117 23.09 -1.15 -36.86
C LEU A 1117 24.45 -1.11 -37.57
N THR A 1118 24.53 -1.71 -38.76
CA THR A 1118 25.72 -1.67 -39.62
C THR A 1118 25.66 -0.46 -40.55
N VAL A 1119 26.61 0.48 -40.41
CA VAL A 1119 26.70 1.68 -41.25
C VAL A 1119 27.20 1.33 -42.66
N VAL A 1120 26.46 1.75 -43.69
CA VAL A 1120 26.79 1.55 -45.10
C VAL A 1120 27.72 2.66 -45.59
N GLN A 1121 29.02 2.45 -45.41
CA GLN A 1121 30.07 3.43 -45.74
C GLN A 1121 30.13 3.77 -47.25
N ASP A 1122 29.76 2.84 -48.12
CA ASP A 1122 29.84 3.02 -49.58
C ASP A 1122 28.74 3.95 -50.16
N ARG A 1123 27.81 4.43 -49.33
CA ARG A 1123 26.68 5.28 -49.76
C ARG A 1123 26.44 6.43 -48.79
N LEU A 1124 26.39 7.66 -49.31
CA LEU A 1124 26.27 8.90 -48.52
C LEU A 1124 25.05 9.70 -48.97
N ILE A 1125 24.14 10.01 -48.05
CA ILE A 1125 22.87 10.68 -48.35
C ILE A 1125 22.88 12.12 -47.82
N ARG A 1126 22.49 13.08 -48.66
CA ARG A 1126 22.31 14.49 -48.31
C ARG A 1126 20.90 14.71 -47.78
N VAL A 1127 20.77 14.96 -46.48
CA VAL A 1127 19.50 15.38 -45.87
C VAL A 1127 19.48 16.90 -45.82
N ARG A 1128 18.60 17.54 -46.59
CA ARG A 1128 18.34 18.99 -46.52
C ARG A 1128 17.18 19.28 -45.58
N PHE A 1129 17.26 20.42 -44.89
CA PHE A 1129 16.26 20.85 -43.92
C PHE A 1129 15.57 22.11 -44.42
N ASN A 1130 14.24 22.08 -44.52
CA ASN A 1130 13.43 23.26 -44.84
C ASN A 1130 12.45 23.54 -43.69
N ALA A 1131 12.21 24.82 -43.42
CA ALA A 1131 11.20 25.29 -42.50
C ALA A 1131 10.22 26.21 -43.24
N ASP A 1132 8.93 26.06 -42.95
CA ASP A 1132 7.86 26.95 -43.39
C ASP A 1132 6.97 27.34 -42.19
N SER A 1133 6.55 28.61 -42.17
CA SER A 1133 5.79 29.21 -41.06
C SER A 1133 4.73 30.16 -41.59
N ASN A 1134 3.48 29.73 -41.56
CA ASN A 1134 2.32 30.46 -42.09
C ASN A 1134 1.84 31.63 -41.18
N MET A 1135 2.72 32.18 -40.34
CA MET A 1135 2.36 33.03 -39.18
C MET A 1135 3.44 34.08 -38.86
N ALA A 1136 3.10 35.05 -38.01
CA ALA A 1136 3.92 36.23 -37.68
C ALA A 1136 5.09 35.96 -36.71
N TRP A 1137 5.87 34.90 -36.96
CA TRP A 1137 7.05 34.51 -36.17
C TRP A 1137 8.08 33.80 -37.05
N LYS A 1138 9.36 33.76 -36.64
CA LYS A 1138 10.44 33.20 -37.45
C LYS A 1138 10.74 31.76 -37.02
N PHE A 1139 10.64 30.82 -37.94
CA PHE A 1139 11.06 29.43 -37.76
C PHE A 1139 12.01 29.05 -38.89
N THR A 1140 13.25 28.67 -38.56
CA THR A 1140 14.31 28.37 -39.54
C THR A 1140 15.18 27.20 -39.07
N PRO A 1141 15.69 26.35 -39.99
CA PRO A 1141 16.73 25.38 -39.62
C PRO A 1141 18.01 26.12 -39.20
N LEU A 1142 18.81 25.50 -38.32
CA LEU A 1142 20.14 25.99 -37.95
C LEU A 1142 21.23 25.45 -38.90
N GLN A 1143 20.97 24.33 -39.58
CA GLN A 1143 21.79 23.76 -40.65
C GLN A 1143 20.92 23.52 -41.89
N ASP A 1144 21.33 24.03 -43.05
CA ASP A 1144 20.58 23.83 -44.31
C ASP A 1144 20.64 22.37 -44.81
N GLU A 1145 21.76 21.67 -44.54
CA GLU A 1145 21.96 20.28 -44.90
C GLU A 1145 22.95 19.54 -43.98
N ILE A 1146 22.79 18.22 -43.87
CA ILE A 1146 23.73 17.29 -43.24
C ILE A 1146 23.91 16.08 -44.17
N LEU A 1147 25.15 15.58 -44.28
CA LEU A 1147 25.48 14.34 -44.99
C LEU A 1147 25.51 13.18 -43.98
N VAL A 1148 24.83 12.07 -44.29
CA VAL A 1148 24.63 10.92 -43.38
C VAL A 1148 24.74 9.60 -44.15
N HIS A 1149 25.42 8.60 -43.59
CA HIS A 1149 25.40 7.24 -44.13
C HIS A 1149 24.15 6.45 -43.66
N PRO A 1150 23.56 5.55 -44.47
CA PRO A 1150 22.54 4.62 -43.98
C PRO A 1150 23.09 3.79 -42.81
N GLY A 1151 22.37 3.75 -41.69
CA GLY A 1151 22.79 3.18 -40.40
C GLY A 1151 23.44 4.17 -39.43
N GLU A 1152 23.80 5.37 -39.87
CA GLU A 1152 24.39 6.43 -39.02
C GLU A 1152 23.32 7.34 -38.40
N THR A 1153 23.54 7.79 -37.16
CA THR A 1153 22.64 8.69 -36.44
C THR A 1153 23.08 10.16 -36.56
N ALA A 1154 22.18 11.05 -36.94
CA ALA A 1154 22.43 12.48 -37.11
C ALA A 1154 21.50 13.35 -36.27
N LEU A 1155 21.98 14.54 -35.88
CA LEU A 1155 21.27 15.52 -35.06
C LEU A 1155 21.23 16.87 -35.80
N ALA A 1156 20.03 17.37 -36.09
CA ALA A 1156 19.79 18.70 -36.64
C ALA A 1156 19.04 19.57 -35.61
N PHE A 1157 19.11 20.89 -35.76
CA PHE A 1157 18.38 21.86 -34.94
C PHE A 1157 17.56 22.81 -35.81
N TYR A 1158 16.41 23.22 -35.29
CA TYR A 1158 15.60 24.32 -35.82
C TYR A 1158 15.42 25.35 -34.72
N THR A 1159 15.40 26.63 -35.05
CA THR A 1159 15.21 27.72 -34.08
C THR A 1159 13.88 28.42 -34.35
N ALA A 1160 13.08 28.61 -33.30
CA ALA A 1160 11.77 29.26 -33.34
C ALA A 1160 11.78 30.52 -32.46
N ILE A 1161 11.46 31.69 -33.04
CA ILE A 1161 11.47 32.99 -32.37
C ILE A 1161 10.08 33.63 -32.44
N ASN A 1162 9.39 33.78 -31.31
CA ASN A 1162 8.08 34.44 -31.25
C ASN A 1162 8.24 35.97 -31.32
N ALA A 1163 7.99 36.55 -32.50
CA ALA A 1163 8.09 37.98 -32.76
C ALA A 1163 6.86 38.81 -32.31
N THR A 1164 5.89 38.20 -31.62
CA THR A 1164 4.64 38.87 -31.19
C THR A 1164 4.67 39.29 -29.72
N ASP A 1165 3.74 40.16 -29.29
CA ASP A 1165 3.64 40.65 -27.91
C ASP A 1165 2.82 39.72 -26.97
N ARG A 1166 2.45 38.52 -27.45
CA ARG A 1166 1.66 37.51 -26.72
C ARG A 1166 2.37 36.14 -26.75
N PRO A 1167 2.22 35.30 -25.71
CA PRO A 1167 2.67 33.91 -25.81
C PRO A 1167 1.84 33.15 -26.85
N ILE A 1168 2.47 32.27 -27.61
CA ILE A 1168 1.84 31.44 -28.65
C ILE A 1168 2.06 29.97 -28.30
N VAL A 1169 1.01 29.16 -28.46
CA VAL A 1169 1.11 27.69 -28.45
C VAL A 1169 1.02 27.20 -29.88
N GLY A 1170 2.01 26.45 -30.34
CA GLY A 1170 2.01 25.88 -31.68
C GLY A 1170 2.54 24.45 -31.75
N ILE A 1171 2.28 23.81 -32.89
CA ILE A 1171 2.58 22.41 -33.17
C ILE A 1171 3.30 22.31 -34.51
N ALA A 1172 4.36 21.52 -34.55
CA ALA A 1172 5.08 21.20 -35.78
C ALA A 1172 4.53 19.95 -36.46
N THR A 1173 4.41 20.02 -37.79
CA THR A 1173 4.24 18.86 -38.68
C THR A 1173 5.46 18.75 -39.60
N TYR A 1174 5.63 17.61 -40.27
CA TYR A 1174 6.76 17.35 -41.14
C TYR A 1174 6.35 16.55 -42.38
N ASN A 1175 7.14 16.64 -43.44
CA ASN A 1175 7.03 15.82 -44.64
C ASN A 1175 8.44 15.45 -45.16
N ILE A 1176 8.57 14.31 -45.84
CA ILE A 1176 9.82 13.81 -46.41
C ILE A 1176 9.64 13.65 -47.91
N VAL A 1177 10.58 14.19 -48.70
CA VAL A 1177 10.57 14.11 -50.17
C VAL A 1177 11.91 13.56 -50.66
N PRO A 1178 11.93 12.52 -51.52
CA PRO A 1178 10.78 11.76 -52.03
C PRO A 1178 10.09 10.93 -50.93
N ALA A 1179 8.80 10.64 -51.11
CA ALA A 1179 7.96 10.02 -50.07
C ALA A 1179 8.39 8.56 -49.77
N GLU A 1180 8.95 7.89 -50.77
CA GLU A 1180 9.53 6.56 -50.73
C GLU A 1180 10.69 6.48 -49.70
N ALA A 1181 11.51 7.53 -49.61
CA ALA A 1181 12.58 7.63 -48.63
C ALA A 1181 12.05 7.73 -47.18
N GLY A 1182 10.84 8.28 -47.01
CA GLY A 1182 10.14 8.32 -45.72
C GLY A 1182 9.83 6.95 -45.12
N LEU A 1183 9.86 5.86 -45.91
CA LEU A 1183 9.71 4.50 -45.41
C LEU A 1183 10.90 4.00 -44.58
N TYR A 1184 12.06 4.65 -44.73
CA TYR A 1184 13.36 4.27 -44.13
C TYR A 1184 13.93 5.32 -43.17
N PHE A 1185 13.35 6.53 -43.14
CA PHE A 1185 13.82 7.65 -42.32
C PHE A 1185 13.22 7.57 -40.91
N ASN A 1186 14.04 7.23 -39.92
CA ASN A 1186 13.59 6.94 -38.55
C ASN A 1186 14.03 8.05 -37.58
N LYS A 1187 13.07 8.76 -36.99
CA LYS A 1187 13.32 9.82 -36.00
C LYS A 1187 13.33 9.22 -34.59
N ILE A 1188 14.44 9.40 -33.89
CA ILE A 1188 14.66 8.97 -32.50
C ILE A 1188 14.09 10.02 -31.53
N GLN A 1189 14.20 11.31 -31.87
CA GLN A 1189 13.63 12.42 -31.10
C GLN A 1189 13.15 13.53 -32.06
N CYS A 1190 11.94 14.06 -31.82
CA CYS A 1190 11.42 15.22 -32.54
C CYS A 1190 10.34 15.95 -31.72
N PHE A 1191 10.32 17.27 -31.77
CA PHE A 1191 9.23 18.17 -31.33
C PHE A 1191 7.92 18.06 -32.17
N CYS A 1192 7.76 16.97 -32.91
CA CYS A 1192 6.69 16.73 -33.88
C CYS A 1192 5.38 16.43 -33.15
N PHE A 1193 4.27 17.08 -33.52
CA PHE A 1193 2.95 16.89 -32.91
C PHE A 1193 2.84 17.23 -31.41
N GLU A 1194 3.87 17.83 -30.82
CA GLU A 1194 3.87 18.35 -29.44
C GLU A 1194 3.46 19.84 -29.42
N GLU A 1195 2.73 20.27 -28.38
CA GLU A 1195 2.40 21.68 -28.17
C GLU A 1195 3.57 22.42 -27.50
N GLN A 1196 4.26 23.26 -28.28
CA GLN A 1196 5.31 24.14 -27.79
C GLN A 1196 4.72 25.52 -27.44
N LEU A 1197 4.90 25.95 -26.19
CA LEU A 1197 4.55 27.30 -25.71
C LEU A 1197 5.81 28.18 -25.81
N ILE A 1198 5.73 29.28 -26.57
CA ILE A 1198 6.83 30.24 -26.73
C ILE A 1198 6.34 31.64 -26.36
N ASN A 1199 7.02 32.28 -25.41
CA ASN A 1199 6.67 33.58 -24.84
C ASN A 1199 7.06 34.77 -25.75
N PRO A 1200 6.56 36.00 -25.50
CA PRO A 1200 6.90 37.17 -26.31
C PRO A 1200 8.41 37.43 -26.38
N GLY A 1201 8.97 37.42 -27.59
CA GLY A 1201 10.41 37.61 -27.81
C GLY A 1201 11.31 36.46 -27.36
N GLU A 1202 10.74 35.30 -27.02
CA GLU A 1202 11.50 34.09 -26.67
C GLU A 1202 11.98 33.36 -27.93
N GLU A 1203 13.20 32.84 -27.85
CA GLU A 1203 13.91 32.08 -28.88
C GLU A 1203 14.19 30.67 -28.34
N VAL A 1204 13.74 29.64 -29.06
CA VAL A 1204 13.78 28.24 -28.62
C VAL A 1204 14.41 27.36 -29.70
N ASP A 1205 15.45 26.62 -29.33
CA ASP A 1205 16.06 25.59 -30.17
C ASP A 1205 15.35 24.24 -30.02
N LEU A 1206 15.01 23.66 -31.16
CA LEU A 1206 14.16 22.48 -31.31
C LEU A 1206 14.94 21.37 -32.04
N PRO A 1207 15.47 20.36 -31.32
CA PRO A 1207 16.30 19.32 -31.89
C PRO A 1207 15.51 18.23 -32.64
N VAL A 1208 16.09 17.71 -33.72
CA VAL A 1208 15.64 16.50 -34.43
C VAL A 1208 16.79 15.49 -34.49
N PHE A 1209 16.64 14.37 -33.79
CA PHE A 1209 17.61 13.27 -33.80
C PHE A 1209 17.05 12.11 -34.62
N PHE A 1210 17.79 11.61 -35.62
CA PHE A 1210 17.30 10.64 -36.60
C PHE A 1210 18.39 9.72 -37.13
N TYR A 1211 18.00 8.69 -37.88
CA TYR A 1211 18.87 7.88 -38.73
C TYR A 1211 18.12 7.43 -39.99
N ILE A 1212 18.86 7.04 -41.03
CA ILE A 1212 18.32 6.35 -42.21
C ILE A 1212 18.58 4.85 -42.01
N ASP A 1213 17.57 4.01 -42.18
CA ASP A 1213 17.68 2.54 -42.07
C ASP A 1213 18.67 1.98 -43.11
N PRO A 1214 19.62 1.08 -42.75
CA PRO A 1214 20.52 0.44 -43.70
C PRO A 1214 19.81 -0.22 -44.89
N GLU A 1215 18.58 -0.72 -44.73
CA GLU A 1215 17.80 -1.31 -45.84
C GLU A 1215 17.47 -0.28 -46.96
N TYR A 1216 17.70 1.02 -46.74
CA TYR A 1216 17.66 2.07 -47.79
C TYR A 1216 18.71 1.86 -48.89
N ALA A 1217 19.86 1.27 -48.54
CA ALA A 1217 20.92 0.99 -49.51
C ALA A 1217 20.52 -0.09 -50.53
N ASP A 1218 19.64 -1.02 -50.12
CA ASP A 1218 19.26 -2.22 -50.88
C ASP A 1218 17.99 -2.03 -51.75
N ASP A 1219 17.22 -0.94 -51.61
CA ASP A 1219 16.02 -0.71 -52.42
C ASP A 1219 16.36 -0.15 -53.82
N ALA A 1220 16.11 -0.96 -54.85
CA ALA A 1220 16.32 -0.63 -56.26
C ALA A 1220 15.51 0.58 -56.77
N TYR A 1221 14.43 1.00 -56.11
CA TYR A 1221 13.74 2.26 -56.43
C TYR A 1221 14.46 3.48 -55.88
N LEU A 1222 15.21 3.31 -54.79
CA LEU A 1222 15.95 4.37 -54.10
C LEU A 1222 17.44 4.39 -54.49
N GLU A 1223 17.93 3.46 -55.31
CA GLU A 1223 19.34 3.32 -55.78
C GLU A 1223 19.98 4.66 -56.20
N ARG A 1224 19.20 5.57 -56.80
CA ARG A 1224 19.68 6.87 -57.35
C ARG A 1224 19.17 8.09 -56.57
N VAL A 1225 18.62 7.87 -55.38
CA VAL A 1225 18.11 8.92 -54.48
C VAL A 1225 19.14 9.16 -53.39
N ASP A 1226 20.07 10.08 -53.65
CA ASP A 1226 21.14 10.45 -52.71
C ASP A 1226 20.86 11.81 -52.03
N GLU A 1227 19.66 12.37 -52.23
CA GLU A 1227 19.18 13.61 -51.62
C GLU A 1227 17.76 13.40 -51.05
N ILE A 1228 17.55 13.82 -49.81
CA ILE A 1228 16.27 13.75 -49.08
C ILE A 1228 15.98 15.14 -48.51
N PHE A 1229 14.78 15.65 -48.72
CA PHE A 1229 14.30 16.90 -48.12
C PHE A 1229 13.40 16.59 -46.92
N LEU A 1230 13.81 17.02 -45.73
CA LEU A 1230 13.01 17.01 -44.51
C LEU A 1230 12.41 18.40 -44.31
N ASN A 1231 11.13 18.53 -44.66
CA ASN A 1231 10.39 19.79 -44.61
C ASN A 1231 9.55 19.84 -43.33
N TYR A 1232 9.61 20.93 -42.57
CA TYR A 1232 8.74 21.18 -41.41
C TYR A 1232 7.79 22.35 -41.66
N THR A 1233 6.55 22.23 -41.20
CA THR A 1233 5.55 23.31 -41.23
C THR A 1233 4.92 23.47 -39.85
N PHE A 1234 4.93 24.69 -39.33
CA PHE A 1234 4.56 25.01 -37.94
C PHE A 1234 3.26 25.84 -37.87
N PHE A 1235 2.33 25.46 -36.99
CA PHE A 1235 0.99 26.05 -36.88
C PHE A 1235 0.63 26.44 -35.42
N GLU A 1236 -0.22 27.45 -35.20
CA GLU A 1236 -0.78 27.81 -33.87
C GLU A 1236 -1.92 26.85 -33.52
N SER A 1237 -1.88 26.20 -32.35
CA SER A 1237 -2.93 25.24 -31.94
C SER A 1237 -4.14 25.91 -31.29
N LYS A 1238 -3.93 27.06 -30.64
CA LYS A 1238 -4.90 27.75 -29.77
C LYS A 1238 -4.80 29.26 -29.92
N GLN A 1239 -5.66 29.83 -30.77
CA GLN A 1239 -5.80 31.28 -30.89
C GLN A 1239 -6.42 31.89 -29.61
N GLY A 1240 -5.81 32.96 -29.10
CA GLY A 1240 -6.51 33.94 -28.25
C GLY A 1240 -6.35 33.84 -26.73
N LEU A 1241 -5.30 33.19 -26.19
CA LEU A 1241 -4.97 33.27 -24.76
C LEU A 1241 -4.45 34.68 -24.39
N GLN A 1242 -5.32 35.54 -23.89
CA GLN A 1242 -4.92 36.79 -23.22
C GLN A 1242 -4.48 36.50 -21.78
N PHE A 1243 -3.21 36.75 -21.48
CA PHE A 1243 -2.68 36.79 -20.12
C PHE A 1243 -2.54 38.24 -19.64
N ASP A 1244 -2.87 38.49 -18.37
CA ASP A 1244 -2.79 39.82 -17.77
C ASP A 1244 -1.32 40.26 -17.62
N LYS A 1245 -0.97 41.39 -18.26
CA LYS A 1245 0.40 41.91 -18.34
C LYS A 1245 0.97 42.42 -17.01
N ASN A 1246 0.16 42.46 -15.94
CA ASN A 1246 0.59 42.96 -14.62
C ASN A 1246 1.35 41.93 -13.75
N ASN A 1247 1.38 40.64 -14.12
CA ASN A 1247 1.75 39.56 -13.20
C ASN A 1247 3.14 38.90 -13.43
N PHE A 1248 4.07 39.56 -14.12
CA PHE A 1248 5.43 39.04 -14.33
C PHE A 1248 6.52 39.83 -13.61
N TRP A 1249 7.35 39.11 -12.86
CA TRP A 1249 8.59 39.61 -12.25
C TRP A 1249 9.68 39.77 -13.32
N PRO A 1250 10.47 40.85 -13.33
CA PRO A 1250 11.53 41.03 -14.31
C PRO A 1250 12.69 40.05 -14.07
N LEU A 1251 12.80 39.03 -14.91
CA LEU A 1251 14.02 38.25 -15.04
C LEU A 1251 15.14 39.15 -15.60
N ALA A 1252 16.35 38.97 -15.07
CA ALA A 1252 17.47 39.86 -15.38
C ALA A 1252 17.91 39.74 -16.84
N LYS A 1253 18.24 40.87 -17.48
CA LYS A 1253 18.87 40.88 -18.80
C LYS A 1253 20.24 40.18 -18.72
N PRO A 1254 20.59 39.29 -19.68
CA PRO A 1254 21.91 38.70 -19.75
C PRO A 1254 22.98 39.76 -20.07
N LYS A 1255 24.23 39.43 -19.75
CA LYS A 1255 25.42 40.22 -20.04
C LYS A 1255 26.61 39.29 -20.27
#